data_AF-A0A081N197-F1
#
_entry.id   AF-A0A081N197-F1
#
_cell.length_a   1.000
_cell.length_b   1.000
_cell.length_c   1.000
_cell.angle_alpha   90.00
_cell.angle_beta   90.00
_cell.angle_gamma   90.00
#
_symmetry.space_group_name_H-M   'P 1'
#
loop_
_entity.id
_entity.type
_entity.pdbx_description
1 polymer ?
#
loop_
_entity_poly.entity_id
_entity_poly.type
_entity_poly.pdbx_seq_one_letter_code
_entity_poly.pdbx_strand_id
1 'polypeptide(L)'
;MVGLLACLCILVFPSQHQGADRMEQILQQFEREFLQDYDTPQDLASWQERLRFLEEELIPLSPKLEDDWVVEDFVSECRESIRELQLKLQASSQASTADPHFEESGHTGEYEFDCQYNDELHTLPGGVMALDLHPGDANGVSHHCLSVDSISKAGLILNNQVNTRSDVPGLPTNEVLGRHPTKTVVLHMNARGLLKWEGLIEVAGQAARVVLITKGSLVCDGCGTVNAEALDIQVKGEMHILGEGTLLDKSLKQQSLRAETLHLTSPWVSPELRLTLTGAGSVLTGTGSLGADSLILNAPNGWIDWHQPIQTHQGDLLIKTQGNLSLSRLHAAKGLSLHSGGTATLSQAYAGGKLSITALEGIELKGPITSVGPLAMDAPSVTQEGEVHAFHEPCPLDLTTESWTHRGQFYLTGTPWLDVDWLNNQGGLIDCQGNITLSLSDWDNQNGTLGGQWLYLSVLKNLNSNNGRIEASQGLSLMVKDQLSLQNGFLLANSSRPVRMTAKGRLDNRQAVISVQAPELLITTSNFDNTDGLVEHQGDLVLVDTTHFKNNKGRLNTPGTLRLRLQDLILGKHDNVIGEKQLSLVAKHWIRVVSPFNTPGDLTMEAASLNVAQSAGIHSQGATSLAITEHIENRGSIESHDDLTIEAQEVVNHHHINSDRELSIHARLTTNSPGAMIASTGNQWLATRLDNTEATVFSGRELDVTDVGSKGRGQTWLDNQSGRIEALGSARIEVGLIRNTQGEVVFDRSLVTDTLHGQCDDCKGRHRAGFFTHRKVWQRTQKSPGTMPQILSGNKLSLKSQRLKSEGGLISAGTDLSIRSDDISLDSSHALQTVHEKHYRGSRLRKGDFQRLFYWVNYYGTFASMTVPSYFWPLDAGGSFQSSISTPDRLSLAGEKIFEQGAPLLATTLQGGQSVVLNGRTLAAGLSHRPVKPERAGLRDSPQFNTFPVQAFGGAAQYGSGRQAWTPADLPGLHHFLSPAQDGQPWRFVSITPMAHVRANSLVPLSLPWNPYRRLADDAGDRLLVRTMITHATGMRFLAPDIDSDDDQVRRLVSNARDESQRLGLAPAMPLSAEQIQSLEKDILWYQTLELDGETLLAPALYLAKRPGGVNLLAGKTMNLELSSVQVSPSAKLAAGQVLSVKSEHFKSEGH
;
A
#
# COMPACT_ATOMS: atom_id res chain seq x y z
N MET A 1 -30.80 -15.45 -23.82
CA MET A 1 -30.58 -14.20 -24.59
C MET A 1 -29.77 -13.19 -23.79
N VAL A 2 -30.22 -12.76 -22.61
CA VAL A 2 -29.51 -11.76 -21.77
C VAL A 2 -28.10 -12.24 -21.37
N GLY A 3 -27.92 -13.52 -21.02
CA GLY A 3 -26.57 -14.07 -20.75
C GLY A 3 -25.62 -14.07 -21.96
N LEU A 4 -26.14 -14.17 -23.19
CA LEU A 4 -25.34 -14.13 -24.42
C LEU A 4 -25.02 -12.68 -24.83
N LEU A 5 -25.97 -11.77 -24.63
CA LEU A 5 -25.77 -10.31 -24.70
C LEU A 5 -24.82 -9.80 -23.60
N ALA A 6 -24.83 -10.39 -22.40
CA ALA A 6 -23.87 -10.13 -21.34
C ALA A 6 -22.48 -10.69 -21.68
N CYS A 7 -22.39 -11.92 -22.25
CA CYS A 7 -21.14 -12.47 -22.83
C CYS A 7 -20.54 -11.48 -23.86
N LEU A 8 -21.37 -10.95 -24.77
CA LEU A 8 -20.95 -10.03 -25.84
C LEU A 8 -20.63 -8.61 -25.33
N CYS A 9 -21.36 -8.09 -24.33
CA CYS A 9 -21.13 -6.76 -23.73
C CYS A 9 -19.89 -6.69 -22.83
N ILE A 10 -19.50 -7.80 -22.18
CA ILE A 10 -18.28 -7.88 -21.35
C ILE A 10 -17.01 -7.82 -22.21
N LEU A 11 -17.06 -8.32 -23.45
CA LEU A 11 -15.97 -8.23 -24.43
C LEU A 11 -15.70 -6.78 -24.93
N VAL A 12 -16.59 -5.81 -24.64
CA VAL A 12 -16.55 -4.44 -25.21
C VAL A 12 -15.85 -3.41 -24.32
N PHE A 13 -15.38 -3.74 -23.10
CA PHE A 13 -14.61 -2.78 -22.28
C PHE A 13 -13.08 -2.99 -22.40
N PRO A 14 -12.29 -1.89 -22.46
CA PRO A 14 -11.20 -1.78 -23.43
C PRO A 14 -9.89 -2.41 -22.94
N SER A 15 -9.48 -3.51 -23.55
CA SER A 15 -8.07 -3.88 -23.59
C SER A 15 -7.38 -3.05 -24.68
N GLN A 16 -6.30 -2.33 -24.37
CA GLN A 16 -5.49 -1.57 -25.35
C GLN A 16 -4.64 -2.47 -26.28
N HIS A 17 -5.23 -3.54 -26.81
CA HIS A 17 -4.53 -4.49 -27.67
C HIS A 17 -5.13 -4.51 -29.08
N GLN A 18 -4.28 -4.74 -30.09
CA GLN A 18 -4.60 -4.75 -31.52
C GLN A 18 -5.71 -5.75 -31.94
N GLY A 19 -6.22 -6.59 -31.02
CA GLY A 19 -7.36 -7.48 -31.24
C GLY A 19 -8.74 -6.86 -30.98
N ALA A 20 -8.82 -5.76 -30.22
CA ALA A 20 -10.09 -5.14 -29.80
C ALA A 20 -10.87 -4.55 -30.99
N ASP A 21 -10.19 -3.88 -31.93
CA ASP A 21 -10.83 -3.25 -33.09
C ASP A 21 -11.55 -4.26 -34.00
N ARG A 22 -11.02 -5.49 -34.12
CA ARG A 22 -11.62 -6.54 -34.94
C ARG A 22 -12.82 -7.19 -34.23
N MET A 23 -12.76 -7.29 -32.90
CA MET A 23 -13.86 -7.79 -32.08
C MET A 23 -15.03 -6.80 -32.08
N GLU A 24 -14.75 -5.50 -32.00
CA GLU A 24 -15.75 -4.45 -32.13
C GLU A 24 -16.43 -4.47 -33.52
N GLN A 25 -15.68 -4.71 -34.60
CA GLN A 25 -16.24 -4.86 -35.94
C GLN A 25 -17.16 -6.08 -36.07
N ILE A 26 -16.79 -7.23 -35.52
CA ILE A 26 -17.61 -8.45 -35.51
C ILE A 26 -18.89 -8.23 -34.70
N LEU A 27 -18.79 -7.54 -33.56
CA LEU A 27 -19.95 -7.19 -32.71
C LEU A 27 -20.89 -6.20 -33.38
N GLN A 28 -20.36 -5.16 -34.03
CA GLN A 28 -21.16 -4.23 -34.82
C GLN A 28 -21.81 -4.92 -36.03
N GLN A 29 -21.16 -5.93 -36.61
CA GLN A 29 -21.75 -6.74 -37.68
C GLN A 29 -22.87 -7.63 -37.14
N PHE A 30 -22.66 -8.29 -35.99
CA PHE A 30 -23.68 -9.09 -35.33
C PHE A 30 -24.91 -8.26 -34.95
N GLU A 31 -24.70 -7.05 -34.43
CA GLU A 31 -25.77 -6.13 -34.06
C GLU A 31 -26.55 -5.63 -35.29
N ARG A 32 -25.86 -5.29 -36.38
CA ARG A 32 -26.51 -4.86 -37.63
C ARG A 32 -27.29 -5.98 -38.32
N GLU A 33 -26.74 -7.20 -38.36
CA GLU A 33 -27.31 -8.29 -39.15
C GLU A 33 -28.33 -9.14 -38.37
N PHE A 34 -28.27 -9.16 -37.03
CA PHE A 34 -29.07 -10.11 -36.24
C PHE A 34 -29.92 -9.50 -35.10
N LEU A 35 -29.67 -8.26 -34.66
CA LEU A 35 -30.43 -7.58 -33.59
C LEU A 35 -31.47 -6.56 -34.10
N GLN A 36 -31.57 -6.28 -35.40
CA GLN A 36 -32.53 -5.29 -35.93
C GLN A 36 -33.96 -5.81 -36.12
N ASP A 37 -34.19 -7.13 -36.16
CA ASP A 37 -35.53 -7.72 -36.25
C ASP A 37 -35.99 -8.23 -34.87
N TYR A 38 -36.65 -7.35 -34.11
CA TYR A 38 -37.13 -7.64 -32.75
C TYR A 38 -38.50 -8.34 -32.69
N ASP A 39 -39.17 -8.59 -33.82
CA ASP A 39 -40.64 -8.80 -33.80
C ASP A 39 -41.18 -10.22 -34.03
N THR A 40 -40.39 -11.29 -34.26
CA THR A 40 -40.95 -12.67 -34.23
C THR A 40 -39.93 -13.79 -33.93
N PRO A 41 -40.20 -14.71 -32.98
CA PRO A 41 -39.38 -15.89 -32.72
C PRO A 41 -39.96 -17.16 -33.37
N GLN A 42 -39.74 -17.41 -34.68
CA GLN A 42 -40.37 -18.59 -35.32
C GLN A 42 -39.50 -19.57 -36.13
N ASP A 43 -38.20 -19.37 -36.37
CA ASP A 43 -37.43 -20.38 -37.13
C ASP A 43 -36.18 -20.91 -36.41
N LEU A 44 -36.22 -22.20 -36.05
CA LEU A 44 -35.10 -22.98 -35.49
C LEU A 44 -33.87 -22.98 -36.43
N ALA A 45 -34.09 -22.89 -37.74
CA ALA A 45 -33.03 -22.85 -38.77
C ALA A 45 -32.22 -21.54 -38.74
N SER A 46 -32.88 -20.40 -38.50
CA SER A 46 -32.23 -19.09 -38.32
C SER A 46 -31.32 -19.08 -37.08
N TRP A 47 -31.72 -19.78 -36.02
CA TRP A 47 -30.93 -19.89 -34.79
C TRP A 47 -29.69 -20.78 -34.94
N GLN A 48 -29.78 -21.86 -35.70
CA GLN A 48 -28.62 -22.69 -36.03
C GLN A 48 -27.58 -21.91 -36.86
N GLU A 49 -28.01 -21.04 -37.78
CA GLU A 49 -27.10 -20.16 -38.52
C GLU A 49 -26.46 -19.08 -37.62
N ARG A 50 -27.20 -18.50 -36.68
CA ARG A 50 -26.70 -17.52 -35.70
C ARG A 50 -25.64 -18.12 -34.76
N LEU A 51 -25.85 -19.36 -34.28
CA LEU A 51 -24.88 -20.08 -33.46
C LEU A 51 -23.63 -20.46 -34.24
N ARG A 52 -23.79 -20.87 -35.51
CA ARG A 52 -22.67 -21.17 -36.41
C ARG A 52 -21.80 -19.94 -36.68
N PHE A 53 -22.39 -18.75 -36.86
CA PHE A 53 -21.64 -17.49 -36.99
C PHE A 53 -20.74 -17.22 -35.76
N LEU A 54 -21.28 -17.40 -34.55
CA LEU A 54 -20.52 -17.24 -33.30
C LEU A 54 -19.39 -18.29 -33.16
N GLU A 55 -19.62 -19.53 -33.59
CA GLU A 55 -18.60 -20.59 -33.59
C GLU A 55 -17.50 -20.37 -34.65
N GLU A 56 -17.85 -19.88 -35.84
CA GLU A 56 -16.91 -19.73 -36.96
C GLU A 56 -16.07 -18.43 -36.88
N GLU A 57 -16.58 -17.35 -36.29
CA GLU A 57 -15.88 -16.05 -36.23
C GLU A 57 -15.26 -15.73 -34.86
N LEU A 58 -15.85 -16.19 -33.74
CA LEU A 58 -15.45 -15.81 -32.38
C LEU A 58 -14.44 -16.81 -31.76
N ILE A 59 -14.59 -18.11 -32.02
CA ILE A 59 -13.70 -19.17 -31.52
C ILE A 59 -12.27 -19.11 -32.12
N PRO A 60 -12.04 -18.77 -33.41
CA PRO A 60 -10.68 -18.69 -33.97
C PRO A 60 -9.83 -17.53 -33.45
N LEU A 61 -10.40 -16.58 -32.70
CA LEU A 61 -9.66 -15.49 -32.04
C LEU A 61 -8.94 -15.95 -30.75
N SER A 62 -9.23 -17.17 -30.24
CA SER A 62 -8.67 -17.69 -28.99
C SER A 62 -7.14 -17.81 -28.94
N PRO A 63 -6.39 -18.11 -30.02
CA PRO A 63 -4.93 -18.28 -29.93
C PRO A 63 -4.13 -16.97 -29.89
N LYS A 64 -4.78 -15.79 -29.92
CA LYS A 64 -4.09 -14.47 -29.92
C LYS A 64 -4.28 -13.67 -28.63
N LEU A 65 -5.00 -14.21 -27.65
CA LEU A 65 -5.33 -13.58 -26.37
C LEU A 65 -4.69 -14.32 -25.17
N GLU A 66 -3.68 -15.16 -25.42
CA GLU A 66 -3.07 -16.13 -24.49
C GLU A 66 -2.40 -15.55 -23.22
N ASP A 67 -2.33 -14.23 -23.04
CA ASP A 67 -1.68 -13.60 -21.86
C ASP A 67 -2.66 -13.16 -20.74
N ASP A 68 -3.98 -13.30 -20.91
CA ASP A 68 -4.99 -12.82 -19.95
C ASP A 68 -5.95 -13.94 -19.51
N TRP A 69 -5.71 -14.54 -18.34
CA TRP A 69 -6.43 -15.72 -17.81
C TRP A 69 -7.94 -15.53 -17.61
N VAL A 70 -8.41 -14.27 -17.52
CA VAL A 70 -9.85 -13.93 -17.47
C VAL A 70 -10.53 -14.29 -18.78
N VAL A 71 -9.81 -14.21 -19.91
CA VAL A 71 -10.36 -14.54 -21.23
C VAL A 71 -10.44 -16.06 -21.43
N GLU A 72 -9.54 -16.84 -20.83
CA GLU A 72 -9.50 -18.30 -21.02
C GLU A 72 -10.67 -19.02 -20.33
N ASP A 73 -10.92 -18.72 -19.05
CA ASP A 73 -12.07 -19.24 -18.30
C ASP A 73 -13.38 -18.71 -18.90
N PHE A 74 -13.42 -17.45 -19.35
CA PHE A 74 -14.63 -16.84 -19.93
C PHE A 74 -14.94 -17.33 -21.35
N VAL A 75 -13.92 -17.57 -22.19
CA VAL A 75 -14.11 -18.22 -23.51
C VAL A 75 -14.48 -19.68 -23.33
N SER A 76 -13.95 -20.35 -22.31
CA SER A 76 -14.40 -21.69 -21.93
C SER A 76 -15.86 -21.68 -21.46
N GLU A 77 -16.26 -20.73 -20.62
CA GLU A 77 -17.64 -20.56 -20.15
C GLU A 77 -18.60 -20.15 -21.27
N CYS A 78 -18.25 -19.23 -22.19
CA CYS A 78 -19.10 -18.92 -23.34
C CYS A 78 -19.12 -20.13 -24.30
N ARG A 79 -18.05 -20.93 -24.45
CA ARG A 79 -18.06 -22.18 -25.24
C ARG A 79 -18.95 -23.25 -24.60
N GLU A 80 -18.92 -23.36 -23.28
CA GLU A 80 -19.75 -24.28 -22.50
C GLU A 80 -21.20 -23.81 -22.48
N SER A 81 -21.46 -22.50 -22.45
CA SER A 81 -22.79 -21.88 -22.60
C SER A 81 -23.35 -22.04 -24.01
N ILE A 82 -22.53 -21.89 -25.06
CA ILE A 82 -22.90 -22.17 -26.45
C ILE A 82 -23.20 -23.66 -26.60
N ARG A 83 -22.37 -24.54 -26.02
CA ARG A 83 -22.58 -25.98 -26.03
C ARG A 83 -23.83 -26.38 -25.24
N GLU A 84 -24.09 -25.76 -24.10
CA GLU A 84 -25.33 -25.93 -23.33
C GLU A 84 -26.53 -25.43 -24.11
N LEU A 85 -26.43 -24.29 -24.80
CA LEU A 85 -27.49 -23.77 -25.66
C LEU A 85 -27.73 -24.69 -26.85
N GLN A 86 -26.69 -25.24 -27.45
CA GLN A 86 -26.79 -26.25 -28.51
C GLN A 86 -27.40 -27.55 -27.99
N LEU A 87 -27.02 -27.99 -26.79
CA LEU A 87 -27.63 -29.14 -26.12
C LEU A 87 -29.07 -28.87 -25.74
N LYS A 88 -29.43 -27.64 -25.32
CA LYS A 88 -30.80 -27.18 -25.04
C LYS A 88 -31.61 -27.00 -26.33
N LEU A 89 -31.00 -26.61 -27.44
CA LEU A 89 -31.63 -26.52 -28.78
C LEU A 89 -31.79 -27.90 -29.42
N GLN A 90 -30.81 -28.80 -29.27
CA GLN A 90 -30.92 -30.20 -29.67
C GLN A 90 -31.93 -30.92 -28.78
N ALA A 91 -31.90 -30.68 -27.48
CA ALA A 91 -32.91 -31.12 -26.54
C ALA A 91 -34.25 -30.45 -26.83
N SER A 92 -34.34 -29.22 -27.36
CA SER A 92 -35.61 -28.61 -27.82
C SER A 92 -36.08 -29.20 -29.14
N SER A 93 -35.17 -29.60 -30.04
CA SER A 93 -35.50 -30.36 -31.26
C SER A 93 -35.93 -31.81 -30.98
N GLN A 94 -35.52 -32.37 -29.83
CA GLN A 94 -35.96 -33.69 -29.34
C GLN A 94 -37.11 -33.58 -28.29
N ALA A 95 -37.22 -32.49 -27.55
CA ALA A 95 -38.26 -32.15 -26.56
C ALA A 95 -39.43 -31.37 -27.17
N SER A 96 -39.37 -31.09 -28.48
CA SER A 96 -40.56 -30.99 -29.33
C SER A 96 -41.45 -32.26 -29.26
N THR A 97 -41.03 -33.29 -28.51
CA THR A 97 -41.88 -34.43 -28.12
C THR A 97 -42.02 -34.65 -26.60
N ALA A 98 -41.59 -33.71 -25.74
CA ALA A 98 -41.67 -33.88 -24.27
C ALA A 98 -41.72 -32.59 -23.42
N ASP A 99 -42.18 -31.46 -23.97
CA ASP A 99 -42.85 -30.42 -23.18
C ASP A 99 -44.29 -30.92 -22.96
N PRO A 100 -44.93 -30.83 -21.78
CA PRO A 100 -46.38 -30.85 -21.76
C PRO A 100 -46.86 -29.49 -22.31
N HIS A 101 -46.63 -29.27 -23.61
CA HIS A 101 -47.76 -28.99 -24.48
C HIS A 101 -48.76 -30.13 -24.24
N PHE A 102 -49.51 -30.04 -23.14
CA PHE A 102 -50.93 -30.28 -23.27
C PHE A 102 -51.32 -29.31 -24.37
N GLU A 103 -51.45 -29.86 -25.57
CA GLU A 103 -52.36 -29.32 -26.56
C GLU A 103 -53.52 -28.70 -25.79
N GLU A 104 -53.97 -27.53 -26.22
CA GLU A 104 -55.39 -27.28 -26.23
C GLU A 104 -56.04 -28.46 -26.98
N SER A 105 -56.16 -29.63 -26.32
CA SER A 105 -57.06 -30.69 -26.71
C SER A 105 -58.40 -30.04 -26.49
N GLY A 106 -58.89 -29.41 -27.56
CA GLY A 106 -59.68 -28.21 -27.49
C GLY A 106 -61.03 -28.44 -26.88
N HIS A 107 -61.14 -28.47 -25.55
CA HIS A 107 -62.38 -28.47 -24.78
C HIS A 107 -62.26 -27.46 -23.62
N THR A 108 -61.72 -26.27 -23.89
CA THR A 108 -62.00 -25.05 -23.10
C THR A 108 -63.23 -24.31 -23.63
N GLY A 109 -63.90 -24.85 -24.64
CA GLY A 109 -65.20 -24.36 -25.04
C GLY A 109 -66.11 -24.37 -23.83
N GLU A 110 -66.66 -23.21 -23.48
CA GLU A 110 -67.88 -23.21 -22.68
C GLU A 110 -68.79 -24.26 -23.30
N TYR A 111 -69.10 -25.33 -22.55
CA TYR A 111 -70.10 -26.29 -22.95
C TYR A 111 -71.45 -25.57 -22.84
N GLU A 112 -71.71 -24.67 -23.78
CA GLU A 112 -72.96 -23.93 -23.88
C GLU A 112 -73.95 -24.84 -24.59
N PHE A 113 -74.42 -25.84 -23.86
CA PHE A 113 -75.51 -26.71 -24.27
C PHE A 113 -76.82 -26.08 -23.78
N ASP A 114 -77.71 -25.75 -24.72
CA ASP A 114 -79.02 -25.22 -24.37
C ASP A 114 -79.97 -26.37 -24.05
N CYS A 115 -80.24 -26.58 -22.76
CA CYS A 115 -81.14 -27.63 -22.28
C CYS A 115 -82.57 -27.39 -22.75
N GLN A 116 -82.97 -28.04 -23.86
CA GLN A 116 -84.34 -27.98 -24.37
C GLN A 116 -85.30 -28.91 -23.61
N TYR A 117 -84.79 -30.02 -23.06
CA TYR A 117 -85.53 -31.02 -22.26
C TYR A 117 -84.65 -31.51 -21.10
N ASN A 118 -85.27 -31.88 -19.96
CA ASN A 118 -84.57 -32.44 -18.81
C ASN A 118 -84.67 -33.98 -18.83
N ASP A 119 -83.59 -34.66 -18.45
CA ASP A 119 -83.59 -36.10 -18.24
C ASP A 119 -84.39 -36.47 -16.99
N GLU A 120 -85.09 -37.61 -17.03
CA GLU A 120 -85.81 -38.15 -15.87
C GLU A 120 -84.86 -38.91 -14.95
N LEU A 121 -84.97 -38.66 -13.63
CA LEU A 121 -84.24 -39.38 -12.60
C LEU A 121 -85.12 -40.49 -12.00
N HIS A 122 -84.52 -41.66 -11.76
CA HIS A 122 -85.15 -42.75 -11.04
C HIS A 122 -84.78 -42.70 -9.56
N THR A 123 -85.76 -42.86 -8.66
CA THR A 123 -85.49 -42.97 -7.22
C THR A 123 -85.35 -44.43 -6.83
N LEU A 124 -84.18 -44.80 -6.31
CA LEU A 124 -83.88 -46.13 -5.78
C LEU A 124 -84.28 -46.25 -4.29
N PRO A 125 -84.40 -47.48 -3.76
CA PRO A 125 -84.60 -47.70 -2.33
C PRO A 125 -83.53 -46.99 -1.49
N GLY A 126 -83.94 -46.24 -0.46
CA GLY A 126 -83.02 -45.44 0.37
C GLY A 126 -82.87 -43.98 -0.07
N GLY A 127 -83.56 -43.55 -1.13
CA GLY A 127 -83.61 -42.14 -1.55
C GLY A 127 -82.48 -41.70 -2.48
N VAL A 128 -81.68 -42.65 -2.98
CA VAL A 128 -80.63 -42.41 -3.97
C VAL A 128 -81.28 -42.14 -5.33
N MET A 129 -80.86 -41.09 -6.03
CA MET A 129 -81.30 -40.82 -7.40
C MET A 129 -80.41 -41.55 -8.39
N ALA A 130 -80.95 -42.02 -9.51
CA ALA A 130 -80.19 -42.65 -10.59
C ALA A 130 -80.56 -42.03 -11.95
N LEU A 131 -79.56 -41.82 -12.80
CA LEU A 131 -79.68 -41.31 -14.16
C LEU A 131 -79.19 -42.38 -15.14
N ASP A 132 -80.08 -42.84 -16.02
CA ASP A 132 -79.67 -43.71 -17.12
C ASP A 132 -78.96 -42.89 -18.20
N LEU A 133 -77.69 -43.22 -18.45
CA LEU A 133 -76.88 -42.53 -19.45
C LEU A 133 -77.26 -42.95 -20.88
N HIS A 134 -77.12 -42.05 -21.83
CA HIS A 134 -77.24 -42.37 -23.26
C HIS A 134 -75.85 -42.73 -23.84
N PRO A 135 -75.77 -43.45 -24.98
CA PRO A 135 -74.52 -43.59 -25.71
C PRO A 135 -73.94 -42.22 -26.03
N GLY A 136 -72.65 -42.03 -25.74
CA GLY A 136 -71.95 -40.79 -26.08
C GLY A 136 -71.94 -40.51 -27.58
N ASP A 137 -71.70 -39.25 -27.93
CA ASP A 137 -71.51 -38.80 -29.32
C ASP A 137 -70.27 -39.43 -29.99
N ALA A 138 -69.90 -38.95 -31.18
CA ALA A 138 -68.71 -39.43 -31.89
C ALA A 138 -67.40 -39.29 -31.08
N ASN A 139 -67.38 -38.43 -30.06
CA ASN A 139 -66.26 -38.20 -29.15
C ASN A 139 -66.44 -38.94 -27.81
N GLY A 140 -67.53 -39.70 -27.64
CA GLY A 140 -67.84 -40.45 -26.43
C GLY A 140 -68.42 -39.59 -25.29
N VAL A 141 -68.95 -38.40 -25.60
CA VAL A 141 -69.55 -37.46 -24.64
C VAL A 141 -71.07 -37.64 -24.61
N SER A 142 -71.64 -37.93 -23.43
CA SER A 142 -73.09 -37.95 -23.20
C SER A 142 -73.51 -36.71 -22.43
N HIS A 143 -74.43 -35.93 -22.99
CA HIS A 143 -74.96 -34.70 -22.39
C HIS A 143 -76.29 -34.99 -21.70
N HIS A 144 -76.43 -34.52 -20.46
CA HIS A 144 -77.63 -34.66 -19.66
C HIS A 144 -78.01 -33.35 -18.99
N CYS A 145 -79.31 -33.06 -18.96
CA CYS A 145 -79.87 -31.84 -18.40
C CYS A 145 -80.71 -32.17 -17.18
N LEU A 146 -80.28 -31.69 -16.00
CA LEU A 146 -80.94 -31.98 -14.73
C LEU A 146 -81.48 -30.70 -14.11
N SER A 147 -82.78 -30.68 -13.80
CA SER A 147 -83.42 -29.58 -13.07
C SER A 147 -83.57 -29.91 -11.59
N VAL A 148 -82.44 -30.12 -10.92
CA VAL A 148 -82.39 -30.34 -9.46
C VAL A 148 -81.68 -29.18 -8.77
N ASP A 149 -82.20 -28.76 -7.61
CA ASP A 149 -81.62 -27.73 -6.74
C ASP A 149 -80.71 -28.32 -5.66
N SER A 150 -80.72 -29.65 -5.47
CA SER A 150 -79.82 -30.35 -4.56
C SER A 150 -79.46 -31.77 -5.00
N ILE A 151 -78.24 -32.18 -4.64
CA ILE A 151 -77.81 -33.58 -4.58
C ILE A 151 -77.75 -33.92 -3.10
N SER A 152 -78.73 -34.70 -2.62
CA SER A 152 -78.84 -35.01 -1.19
C SER A 152 -77.70 -35.90 -0.69
N LYS A 153 -77.61 -36.09 0.63
CA LYS A 153 -76.69 -37.04 1.29
C LYS A 153 -76.82 -38.49 0.79
N ALA A 154 -77.95 -38.85 0.18
CA ALA A 154 -78.15 -40.17 -0.40
C ALA A 154 -77.36 -40.38 -1.71
N GLY A 155 -76.97 -39.31 -2.41
CA GLY A 155 -76.16 -39.36 -3.63
C GLY A 155 -76.95 -39.49 -4.94
N LEU A 156 -76.21 -39.52 -6.05
CA LEU A 156 -76.69 -39.66 -7.43
C LEU A 156 -75.87 -40.74 -8.15
N ILE A 157 -76.53 -41.74 -8.73
CA ILE A 157 -75.88 -42.79 -9.53
C ILE A 157 -76.02 -42.43 -11.02
N LEU A 158 -74.91 -42.43 -11.74
CA LEU A 158 -74.84 -42.35 -13.19
C LEU A 158 -74.72 -43.79 -13.73
N ASN A 159 -75.78 -44.33 -14.31
CA ASN A 159 -75.85 -45.73 -14.72
C ASN A 159 -75.13 -45.94 -16.06
N ASN A 160 -73.82 -46.21 -16.00
CA ASN A 160 -72.94 -46.51 -17.13
C ASN A 160 -72.70 -48.03 -17.33
N GLN A 161 -73.71 -48.84 -16.99
CA GLN A 161 -73.59 -50.30 -17.07
C GLN A 161 -73.97 -50.82 -18.46
N VAL A 162 -73.08 -51.59 -19.08
CA VAL A 162 -73.30 -52.27 -20.38
C VAL A 162 -73.60 -53.77 -20.24
N ASN A 163 -73.80 -54.25 -19.01
CA ASN A 163 -73.93 -55.67 -18.67
C ASN A 163 -75.30 -55.98 -18.05
N THR A 164 -75.84 -57.19 -18.23
CA THR A 164 -77.21 -57.55 -17.82
C THR A 164 -77.40 -57.82 -16.32
N ARG A 165 -76.41 -57.52 -15.47
CA ARG A 165 -76.49 -57.69 -14.01
C ARG A 165 -75.74 -56.54 -13.32
N SER A 166 -76.48 -55.69 -12.59
CA SER A 166 -75.93 -54.57 -11.84
C SER A 166 -75.17 -55.04 -10.60
N ASP A 167 -73.99 -54.46 -10.36
CA ASP A 167 -73.22 -54.60 -9.11
C ASP A 167 -73.74 -53.66 -7.99
N VAL A 168 -74.59 -52.70 -8.35
CA VAL A 168 -75.27 -51.78 -7.44
C VAL A 168 -76.68 -52.31 -7.10
N PRO A 169 -76.97 -52.67 -5.83
CA PRO A 169 -78.25 -53.26 -5.44
C PRO A 169 -79.46 -52.39 -5.81
N GLY A 170 -80.38 -52.93 -6.59
CA GLY A 170 -81.63 -52.27 -6.96
C GLY A 170 -81.57 -51.35 -8.19
N LEU A 171 -80.40 -51.17 -8.80
CA LEU A 171 -80.24 -50.42 -10.05
C LEU A 171 -80.62 -51.30 -11.26
N PRO A 172 -81.56 -50.89 -12.14
CA PRO A 172 -81.91 -51.63 -13.35
C PRO A 172 -80.79 -51.57 -14.41
N THR A 173 -80.75 -52.56 -15.30
CA THR A 173 -79.83 -52.54 -16.46
C THR A 173 -80.17 -51.36 -17.36
N ASN A 174 -79.17 -50.56 -17.75
CA ASN A 174 -79.36 -49.49 -18.73
C ASN A 174 -79.45 -50.08 -20.15
N GLU A 175 -80.67 -50.31 -20.63
CA GLU A 175 -80.91 -50.87 -21.98
C GLU A 175 -80.57 -49.88 -23.11
N VAL A 176 -80.42 -48.60 -22.79
CA VAL A 176 -80.19 -47.50 -23.75
C VAL A 176 -78.73 -47.44 -24.23
N LEU A 177 -77.77 -47.85 -23.40
CA LEU A 177 -76.32 -47.82 -23.71
C LEU A 177 -75.84 -48.88 -24.72
N GLY A 178 -76.57 -49.99 -24.87
CA GLY A 178 -76.12 -51.12 -25.70
C GLY A 178 -74.77 -51.71 -25.24
N ARG A 179 -73.81 -51.86 -26.17
CA ARG A 179 -72.44 -52.40 -25.88
C ARG A 179 -71.36 -51.31 -25.76
N HIS A 180 -71.75 -50.04 -25.74
CA HIS A 180 -70.81 -48.91 -25.82
C HIS A 180 -70.99 -48.00 -24.60
N PRO A 181 -70.19 -48.19 -23.54
CA PRO A 181 -70.28 -47.33 -22.36
C PRO A 181 -69.80 -45.93 -22.68
N THR A 182 -70.33 -44.95 -21.95
CA THR A 182 -70.00 -43.53 -22.10
C THR A 182 -68.66 -43.25 -21.44
N LYS A 183 -67.83 -42.42 -22.10
CA LYS A 183 -66.49 -42.04 -21.61
C LYS A 183 -66.51 -40.72 -20.85
N THR A 184 -67.36 -39.78 -21.25
CA THR A 184 -67.54 -38.48 -20.59
C THR A 184 -69.03 -38.21 -20.39
N VAL A 185 -69.44 -37.90 -19.17
CA VAL A 185 -70.80 -37.53 -18.80
C VAL A 185 -70.84 -36.05 -18.46
N VAL A 186 -71.63 -35.26 -19.16
CA VAL A 186 -71.80 -33.82 -18.89
C VAL A 186 -73.18 -33.58 -18.29
N LEU A 187 -73.23 -33.21 -17.02
CA LEU A 187 -74.42 -32.84 -16.25
C LEU A 187 -74.61 -31.32 -16.27
N HIS A 188 -75.57 -30.86 -17.05
CA HIS A 188 -76.03 -29.47 -17.08
C HIS A 188 -77.09 -29.26 -16.00
N MET A 189 -76.69 -28.67 -14.88
CA MET A 189 -77.54 -28.39 -13.73
C MET A 189 -78.31 -27.08 -13.97
N ASN A 190 -79.61 -27.20 -14.25
CA ASN A 190 -80.51 -26.08 -14.54
C ASN A 190 -81.11 -25.47 -13.26
N ALA A 191 -80.28 -25.27 -12.22
CA ALA A 191 -80.69 -24.60 -11.00
C ALA A 191 -80.69 -23.07 -11.23
N ARG A 192 -81.83 -22.39 -11.00
CA ARG A 192 -81.96 -20.92 -11.19
C ARG A 192 -81.26 -20.08 -10.11
N GLY A 193 -80.67 -20.70 -9.08
CA GLY A 193 -80.13 -20.04 -7.89
C GLY A 193 -78.93 -20.77 -7.28
N LEU A 194 -79.13 -21.43 -6.14
CA LEU A 194 -78.08 -22.19 -5.43
C LEU A 194 -78.26 -23.69 -5.70
N LEU A 195 -77.20 -24.38 -6.12
CA LEU A 195 -77.11 -25.85 -6.11
C LEU A 195 -76.46 -26.30 -4.79
N LYS A 196 -77.17 -27.10 -4.00
CA LYS A 196 -76.63 -27.68 -2.75
C LYS A 196 -76.20 -29.14 -2.98
N TRP A 197 -74.91 -29.45 -2.84
CA TRP A 197 -74.38 -30.79 -3.07
C TRP A 197 -73.85 -31.41 -1.77
N GLU A 198 -74.57 -32.40 -1.24
CA GLU A 198 -74.35 -32.98 0.09
C GLU A 198 -74.00 -34.48 0.10
N GLY A 199 -73.79 -35.12 -1.06
CA GLY A 199 -73.55 -36.56 -1.18
C GLY A 199 -72.70 -36.93 -2.39
N LEU A 200 -72.52 -38.22 -2.67
CA LEU A 200 -71.62 -38.68 -3.74
C LEU A 200 -72.34 -38.85 -5.09
N ILE A 201 -71.63 -38.55 -6.18
CA ILE A 201 -72.02 -38.96 -7.54
C ILE A 201 -71.25 -40.23 -7.89
N GLU A 202 -71.93 -41.36 -8.05
CA GLU A 202 -71.31 -42.65 -8.38
C GLU A 202 -71.51 -42.98 -9.86
N VAL A 203 -70.43 -43.29 -10.58
CA VAL A 203 -70.54 -43.87 -11.94
C VAL A 203 -70.66 -45.39 -11.79
N ALA A 204 -71.86 -45.93 -11.97
CA ALA A 204 -72.08 -47.37 -11.90
C ALA A 204 -71.68 -48.03 -13.23
N GLY A 205 -70.82 -49.05 -13.20
CA GLY A 205 -70.33 -49.73 -14.41
C GLY A 205 -68.93 -49.28 -14.82
N GLN A 206 -68.71 -49.02 -16.11
CA GLN A 206 -67.39 -48.55 -16.56
C GLN A 206 -67.17 -47.10 -16.07
N ALA A 207 -65.97 -46.81 -15.56
CA ALA A 207 -65.62 -45.47 -15.12
C ALA A 207 -65.72 -44.47 -16.29
N ALA A 208 -66.09 -43.24 -15.96
CA ALA A 208 -66.21 -42.14 -16.92
C ALA A 208 -65.73 -40.83 -16.28
N ARG A 209 -65.35 -39.86 -17.12
CA ARG A 209 -65.18 -38.47 -16.70
C ARG A 209 -66.56 -37.86 -16.43
N VAL A 210 -66.72 -37.15 -15.31
CA VAL A 210 -67.96 -36.46 -14.96
C VAL A 210 -67.72 -34.96 -15.03
N VAL A 211 -68.50 -34.24 -15.83
CA VAL A 211 -68.46 -32.77 -15.95
C VAL A 211 -69.77 -32.22 -15.40
N LEU A 212 -69.74 -31.45 -14.32
CA LEU A 212 -70.92 -30.79 -13.75
C LEU A 212 -70.88 -29.30 -14.07
N ILE A 213 -71.91 -28.79 -14.73
CA ILE A 213 -72.00 -27.40 -15.15
C ILE A 213 -73.21 -26.77 -14.47
N THR A 214 -73.02 -25.68 -13.73
CA THR A 214 -74.11 -24.91 -13.12
C THR A 214 -74.02 -23.43 -13.45
N LYS A 215 -75.16 -22.83 -13.81
CA LYS A 215 -75.29 -21.38 -14.05
C LYS A 215 -75.40 -20.58 -12.75
N GLY A 216 -75.79 -21.22 -11.65
CA GLY A 216 -75.97 -20.62 -10.33
C GLY A 216 -74.77 -20.84 -9.39
N SER A 217 -74.89 -20.42 -8.12
CA SER A 217 -73.87 -20.69 -7.08
C SER A 217 -73.89 -22.17 -6.66
N LEU A 218 -72.77 -22.70 -6.17
CA LEU A 218 -72.64 -24.07 -5.68
C LEU A 218 -72.17 -24.07 -4.23
N VAL A 219 -72.92 -24.73 -3.34
CA VAL A 219 -72.46 -25.06 -1.98
C VAL A 219 -72.25 -26.56 -1.93
N CYS A 220 -71.01 -26.97 -1.65
CA CYS A 220 -70.65 -28.36 -1.42
C CYS A 220 -70.42 -28.61 0.07
N ASP A 221 -71.12 -29.60 0.62
CA ASP A 221 -71.01 -30.06 2.01
C ASP A 221 -70.92 -31.59 2.03
N GLY A 222 -69.70 -32.13 1.90
CA GLY A 222 -69.48 -33.57 1.78
C GLY A 222 -69.74 -34.15 0.38
N CYS A 223 -69.65 -33.31 -0.66
CA CYS A 223 -69.74 -33.77 -2.04
C CYS A 223 -68.51 -34.54 -2.51
N GLY A 224 -68.66 -35.33 -3.58
CA GLY A 224 -67.57 -36.06 -4.23
C GLY A 224 -68.06 -37.03 -5.29
N THR A 225 -67.14 -37.80 -5.88
CA THR A 225 -67.47 -38.86 -6.84
C THR A 225 -66.94 -40.22 -6.40
N VAL A 226 -67.56 -41.27 -6.93
CA VAL A 226 -67.10 -42.66 -6.83
C VAL A 226 -67.02 -43.25 -8.23
N ASN A 227 -65.91 -43.95 -8.54
CA ASN A 227 -65.67 -44.57 -9.84
C ASN A 227 -65.68 -43.60 -11.04
N ALA A 228 -65.38 -42.32 -10.80
CA ALA A 228 -65.14 -41.34 -11.86
C ALA A 228 -63.64 -41.30 -12.19
N GLU A 229 -63.28 -41.23 -13.48
CA GLU A 229 -61.89 -41.06 -13.91
C GLU A 229 -61.37 -39.64 -13.65
N ALA A 230 -62.27 -38.66 -13.79
CA ALA A 230 -62.04 -37.26 -13.45
C ALA A 230 -63.37 -36.59 -13.13
N LEU A 231 -63.32 -35.54 -12.31
CA LEU A 231 -64.46 -34.68 -12.02
C LEU A 231 -64.12 -33.24 -12.42
N ASP A 232 -64.84 -32.72 -13.41
CA ASP A 232 -64.76 -31.34 -13.85
C ASP A 232 -66.00 -30.59 -13.35
N ILE A 233 -65.83 -29.47 -12.66
CA ILE A 233 -66.94 -28.65 -12.18
C ILE A 233 -66.80 -27.25 -12.77
N GLN A 234 -67.81 -26.80 -13.50
CA GLN A 234 -67.90 -25.45 -14.04
C GLN A 234 -69.04 -24.67 -13.37
N VAL A 235 -68.70 -23.58 -12.69
CA VAL A 235 -69.65 -22.73 -11.96
C VAL A 235 -69.59 -21.31 -12.52
N LYS A 236 -70.73 -20.76 -12.97
CA LYS A 236 -70.85 -19.33 -13.36
C LYS A 236 -71.10 -18.38 -12.18
N GLY A 237 -71.58 -18.88 -11.03
CA GLY A 237 -71.83 -18.11 -9.80
C GLY A 237 -70.66 -18.11 -8.78
N GLU A 238 -70.98 -17.94 -7.50
CA GLU A 238 -70.04 -18.14 -6.38
C GLU A 238 -69.97 -19.62 -5.95
N MET A 239 -68.82 -20.07 -5.43
CA MET A 239 -68.65 -21.43 -4.92
C MET A 239 -68.10 -21.40 -3.49
N HIS A 240 -68.79 -22.08 -2.57
CA HIS A 240 -68.38 -22.22 -1.18
C HIS A 240 -68.28 -23.69 -0.79
N ILE A 241 -67.14 -24.08 -0.21
CA ILE A 241 -66.90 -25.42 0.35
C ILE A 241 -66.80 -25.28 1.88
N LEU A 242 -67.70 -25.94 2.61
CA LEU A 242 -67.85 -25.72 4.05
C LEU A 242 -67.09 -26.74 4.93
N GLY A 243 -66.63 -26.25 6.09
CA GLY A 243 -66.00 -26.92 7.25
C GLY A 243 -65.82 -25.91 8.40
N GLU A 244 -65.92 -26.24 9.69
CA GLU A 244 -66.06 -25.20 10.76
C GLU A 244 -64.74 -24.79 11.46
N GLY A 245 -64.49 -23.56 11.95
CA GLY A 245 -65.23 -22.27 11.96
C GLY A 245 -64.52 -21.13 12.76
N THR A 246 -64.87 -19.84 12.56
CA THR A 246 -65.08 -18.77 13.59
C THR A 246 -65.47 -17.39 12.99
N LEU A 247 -66.45 -16.74 13.65
CA LEU A 247 -66.92 -15.34 13.59
C LEU A 247 -67.33 -14.74 12.23
N LEU A 248 -68.62 -14.91 11.90
CA LEU A 248 -69.33 -14.03 10.98
C LEU A 248 -69.33 -12.58 11.53
N ASP A 249 -68.67 -11.69 10.80
CA ASP A 249 -68.94 -10.26 10.86
C ASP A 249 -70.44 -9.99 10.57
N LYS A 250 -71.02 -9.05 11.31
CA LYS A 250 -72.47 -8.80 11.40
C LYS A 250 -73.09 -8.16 10.14
N SER A 251 -72.45 -8.22 8.98
CA SER A 251 -72.94 -7.57 7.76
C SER A 251 -73.80 -8.45 6.84
N LEU A 252 -73.85 -9.78 7.03
CA LEU A 252 -74.62 -10.68 6.17
C LEU A 252 -75.97 -11.07 6.81
N LYS A 253 -76.93 -10.15 6.78
CA LYS A 253 -78.34 -10.46 7.08
C LYS A 253 -79.05 -11.01 5.85
N GLN A 254 -79.18 -12.34 5.81
CA GLN A 254 -80.30 -13.16 5.29
C GLN A 254 -79.76 -14.40 4.57
N GLN A 255 -79.48 -15.46 5.32
CA GLN A 255 -80.30 -16.68 5.33
C GLN A 255 -79.64 -17.73 6.22
N SER A 256 -80.49 -18.55 6.82
CA SER A 256 -80.13 -19.65 7.71
C SER A 256 -79.34 -20.72 6.98
N LEU A 257 -78.41 -21.39 7.67
CA LEU A 257 -78.66 -22.74 8.16
C LEU A 257 -77.56 -23.20 9.13
N ARG A 258 -78.01 -24.03 10.08
CA ARG A 258 -77.26 -24.62 11.17
C ARG A 258 -76.30 -25.69 10.64
N ALA A 259 -75.07 -25.69 11.12
CA ALA A 259 -74.13 -26.78 10.96
C ALA A 259 -74.02 -27.54 12.29
N GLU A 260 -74.20 -28.85 12.22
CA GLU A 260 -73.82 -29.82 13.25
C GLU A 260 -72.70 -30.68 12.64
N THR A 261 -71.65 -30.90 13.43
CA THR A 261 -70.32 -31.40 13.04
C THR A 261 -70.34 -32.77 12.35
N LEU A 262 -69.67 -32.91 11.19
CA LEU A 262 -69.32 -34.19 10.58
C LEU A 262 -67.89 -34.19 10.03
N HIS A 263 -67.15 -35.24 10.33
CA HIS A 263 -65.82 -35.53 9.82
C HIS A 263 -65.85 -36.00 8.36
N LEU A 264 -65.03 -35.40 7.49
CA LEU A 264 -64.67 -36.00 6.21
C LEU A 264 -63.65 -37.12 6.49
N THR A 265 -64.10 -38.37 6.43
CA THR A 265 -63.25 -39.57 6.48
C THR A 265 -63.57 -40.46 5.29
N SER A 266 -63.12 -40.05 4.10
CA SER A 266 -62.75 -40.89 2.95
C SER A 266 -62.34 -39.94 1.82
N PRO A 267 -61.23 -40.20 1.10
CA PRO A 267 -60.69 -39.28 0.11
C PRO A 267 -61.71 -39.06 -1.01
N TRP A 268 -61.68 -37.88 -1.64
CA TRP A 268 -62.13 -37.82 -3.02
C TRP A 268 -61.32 -38.87 -3.80
N VAL A 269 -61.98 -39.95 -4.24
CA VAL A 269 -61.37 -40.97 -5.12
C VAL A 269 -61.62 -40.56 -6.58
N SER A 270 -61.37 -39.28 -6.89
CA SER A 270 -61.20 -38.87 -8.27
C SER A 270 -59.68 -38.80 -8.53
N PRO A 271 -59.15 -39.63 -9.45
CA PRO A 271 -57.76 -39.54 -9.89
C PRO A 271 -57.37 -38.10 -10.32
N GLU A 272 -58.33 -37.33 -10.82
CA GLU A 272 -58.16 -35.93 -11.18
C GLU A 272 -59.42 -35.10 -10.86
N LEU A 273 -59.23 -33.95 -10.21
CA LEU A 273 -60.29 -32.96 -9.95
C LEU A 273 -59.94 -31.65 -10.66
N ARG A 274 -60.86 -31.14 -11.49
CA ARG A 274 -60.75 -29.80 -12.11
C ARG A 274 -61.92 -28.93 -11.69
N LEU A 275 -61.64 -27.82 -11.03
CA LEU A 275 -62.63 -26.81 -10.66
C LEU A 275 -62.41 -25.56 -11.49
N THR A 276 -63.42 -25.13 -12.25
CA THR A 276 -63.37 -23.93 -13.08
C THR A 276 -64.52 -22.96 -12.73
N LEU A 277 -64.18 -21.74 -12.32
CA LEU A 277 -65.11 -20.67 -12.00
C LEU A 277 -65.12 -19.63 -13.13
N THR A 278 -66.19 -19.56 -13.91
CA THR A 278 -66.23 -18.65 -15.08
C THR A 278 -66.96 -17.33 -14.83
N GLY A 279 -67.59 -17.15 -13.65
CA GLY A 279 -68.25 -15.91 -13.26
C GLY A 279 -67.31 -14.73 -13.04
N ALA A 280 -67.75 -13.52 -13.42
CA ALA A 280 -67.00 -12.30 -13.16
C ALA A 280 -67.09 -11.91 -11.67
N GLY A 281 -65.95 -11.71 -11.01
CA GLY A 281 -65.89 -11.37 -9.58
C GLY A 281 -66.10 -12.56 -8.63
N SER A 282 -66.10 -13.80 -9.14
CA SER A 282 -66.26 -15.01 -8.34
C SER A 282 -65.14 -15.14 -7.31
N VAL A 283 -65.51 -15.46 -6.07
CA VAL A 283 -64.57 -15.79 -4.98
C VAL A 283 -64.63 -17.30 -4.75
N LEU A 284 -63.48 -17.97 -4.85
CA LEU A 284 -63.37 -19.32 -4.31
C LEU A 284 -62.95 -19.21 -2.85
N THR A 285 -63.86 -19.55 -1.94
CA THR A 285 -63.58 -19.62 -0.50
C THR A 285 -63.83 -21.01 0.04
N GLY A 286 -63.01 -21.41 1.00
CA GLY A 286 -63.11 -22.72 1.63
C GLY A 286 -62.91 -22.64 3.12
N THR A 287 -63.82 -23.25 3.87
CA THR A 287 -63.68 -23.45 5.30
C THR A 287 -63.42 -24.93 5.66
N GLY A 288 -63.38 -25.83 4.66
CA GLY A 288 -62.91 -27.23 4.77
C GLY A 288 -61.63 -27.52 3.97
N SER A 289 -61.01 -28.69 4.16
CA SER A 289 -59.85 -29.14 3.38
C SER A 289 -60.26 -29.65 1.99
N LEU A 290 -59.43 -29.42 0.97
CA LEU A 290 -59.60 -29.92 -0.39
C LEU A 290 -58.48 -30.91 -0.73
N GLY A 291 -58.80 -32.05 -1.33
CA GLY A 291 -57.76 -32.93 -1.85
C GLY A 291 -58.21 -33.94 -2.90
N ALA A 292 -57.27 -34.36 -3.75
CA ALA A 292 -57.45 -35.29 -4.88
C ALA A 292 -56.12 -35.99 -5.20
N ASP A 293 -56.07 -36.92 -6.15
CA ASP A 293 -54.78 -37.44 -6.65
C ASP A 293 -54.03 -36.36 -7.45
N SER A 294 -54.72 -35.65 -8.36
CA SER A 294 -54.27 -34.42 -9.05
C SER A 294 -55.35 -33.35 -8.98
N LEU A 295 -54.97 -32.07 -8.89
CA LEU A 295 -55.92 -30.96 -8.68
C LEU A 295 -55.62 -29.76 -9.56
N ILE A 296 -56.65 -29.27 -10.27
CA ILE A 296 -56.62 -28.02 -11.05
C ILE A 296 -57.71 -27.08 -10.53
N LEU A 297 -57.31 -25.89 -10.08
CA LEU A 297 -58.21 -24.79 -9.71
C LEU A 297 -58.03 -23.64 -10.70
N ASN A 298 -59.10 -23.23 -11.36
CA ASN A 298 -59.05 -22.16 -12.36
C ASN A 298 -60.18 -21.14 -12.13
N ALA A 299 -59.82 -19.90 -11.80
CA ALA A 299 -60.73 -18.78 -11.64
C ALA A 299 -60.37 -17.65 -12.63
N PRO A 300 -60.64 -17.84 -13.95
CA PRO A 300 -60.24 -16.91 -15.00
C PRO A 300 -60.76 -15.47 -14.85
N ASN A 301 -61.82 -15.24 -14.07
CA ASN A 301 -62.42 -13.91 -13.90
C ASN A 301 -62.60 -13.53 -12.41
N GLY A 302 -61.88 -14.20 -11.51
CA GLY A 302 -62.08 -14.10 -10.06
C GLY A 302 -60.76 -14.03 -9.27
N TRP A 303 -60.87 -14.16 -7.95
CA TRP A 303 -59.78 -14.29 -6.98
C TRP A 303 -60.00 -15.53 -6.11
N ILE A 304 -58.93 -16.06 -5.52
CA ILE A 304 -58.97 -17.27 -4.71
C ILE A 304 -58.46 -16.93 -3.31
N ASP A 305 -59.30 -17.16 -2.30
CA ASP A 305 -58.97 -16.94 -0.90
C ASP A 305 -59.29 -18.20 -0.07
N TRP A 306 -58.26 -19.01 0.18
CA TRP A 306 -58.40 -20.35 0.74
C TRP A 306 -57.44 -20.60 1.91
N HIS A 307 -58.00 -20.59 3.12
CA HIS A 307 -57.23 -20.69 4.36
C HIS A 307 -57.13 -22.10 4.96
N GLN A 308 -57.70 -23.11 4.30
CA GLN A 308 -57.64 -24.51 4.73
C GLN A 308 -56.65 -25.35 3.91
N PRO A 309 -56.30 -26.58 4.33
CA PRO A 309 -55.38 -27.41 3.57
C PRO A 309 -55.90 -27.74 2.16
N ILE A 310 -55.04 -27.58 1.15
CA ILE A 310 -55.20 -28.12 -0.21
C ILE A 310 -54.10 -29.15 -0.42
N GLN A 311 -54.46 -30.39 -0.76
CA GLN A 311 -53.50 -31.50 -0.82
C GLN A 311 -53.70 -32.39 -2.06
N THR A 312 -52.60 -32.73 -2.75
CA THR A 312 -52.60 -33.81 -3.75
C THR A 312 -51.87 -35.05 -3.23
N HIS A 313 -52.37 -36.24 -3.57
CA HIS A 313 -51.81 -37.51 -3.07
C HIS A 313 -50.81 -38.15 -4.03
N GLN A 314 -50.93 -37.95 -5.35
CA GLN A 314 -50.09 -38.62 -6.36
C GLN A 314 -49.57 -37.69 -7.48
N GLY A 315 -50.25 -36.58 -7.74
CA GLY A 315 -50.06 -35.73 -8.92
C GLY A 315 -49.82 -34.26 -8.59
N ASP A 316 -49.95 -33.43 -9.63
CA ASP A 316 -49.66 -32.00 -9.57
C ASP A 316 -50.83 -31.19 -9.01
N LEU A 317 -50.51 -30.04 -8.43
CA LEU A 317 -51.45 -29.00 -8.00
C LEU A 317 -51.25 -27.76 -8.87
N LEU A 318 -52.25 -27.43 -9.69
CA LEU A 318 -52.27 -26.24 -10.53
C LEU A 318 -53.36 -25.28 -10.03
N ILE A 319 -53.00 -24.04 -9.74
CA ILE A 319 -53.94 -22.98 -9.37
C ILE A 319 -53.72 -21.77 -10.27
N LYS A 320 -54.78 -21.31 -10.93
CA LYS A 320 -54.76 -20.16 -11.84
C LYS A 320 -55.90 -19.20 -11.54
N THR A 321 -55.60 -17.92 -11.46
CA THR A 321 -56.57 -16.84 -11.21
C THR A 321 -56.11 -15.54 -11.86
N GLN A 322 -57.02 -14.68 -12.30
CA GLN A 322 -56.69 -13.33 -12.79
C GLN A 322 -56.68 -12.27 -11.67
N GLY A 323 -57.27 -12.57 -10.50
CA GLY A 323 -57.19 -11.73 -9.31
C GLY A 323 -56.13 -12.22 -8.30
N ASN A 324 -56.24 -11.76 -7.05
CA ASN A 324 -55.36 -12.17 -5.96
C ASN A 324 -55.48 -13.66 -5.63
N LEU A 325 -54.39 -14.22 -5.12
CA LEU A 325 -54.29 -15.56 -4.60
C LEU A 325 -53.85 -15.51 -3.14
N SER A 326 -54.70 -15.94 -2.21
CA SER A 326 -54.39 -16.01 -0.77
C SER A 326 -54.57 -17.46 -0.32
N LEU A 327 -53.46 -18.15 -0.01
CA LEU A 327 -53.46 -19.57 0.32
C LEU A 327 -52.70 -19.83 1.61
N SER A 328 -53.24 -20.66 2.49
CA SER A 328 -52.60 -20.92 3.79
C SER A 328 -51.79 -22.21 3.87
N ARG A 329 -52.29 -23.34 3.35
CA ARG A 329 -51.62 -24.65 3.50
C ARG A 329 -51.73 -25.47 2.22
N LEU A 330 -50.64 -25.56 1.47
CA LEU A 330 -50.57 -26.33 0.22
C LEU A 330 -49.64 -27.53 0.37
N HIS A 331 -50.05 -28.67 -0.17
CA HIS A 331 -49.23 -29.85 -0.29
C HIS A 331 -49.43 -30.48 -1.67
N ALA A 332 -48.40 -30.44 -2.51
CA ALA A 332 -48.38 -31.14 -3.79
C ALA A 332 -47.46 -32.36 -3.70
N ALA A 333 -47.96 -33.55 -4.02
CA ALA A 333 -47.16 -34.77 -4.08
C ALA A 333 -46.08 -34.70 -5.18
N LYS A 334 -46.37 -34.01 -6.29
CA LYS A 334 -45.42 -33.68 -7.38
C LYS A 334 -45.24 -32.17 -7.50
N GLY A 335 -45.56 -31.56 -8.64
CA GLY A 335 -45.38 -30.14 -8.90
C GLY A 335 -46.51 -29.27 -8.33
N LEU A 336 -46.15 -28.05 -7.95
CA LEU A 336 -47.06 -26.99 -7.53
C LEU A 336 -46.88 -25.78 -8.47
N SER A 337 -47.92 -25.44 -9.22
CA SER A 337 -47.91 -24.32 -10.16
C SER A 337 -49.00 -23.32 -9.80
N LEU A 338 -48.61 -22.08 -9.50
CA LEU A 338 -49.49 -21.00 -9.10
C LEU A 338 -49.38 -19.85 -10.11
N HIS A 339 -50.49 -19.39 -10.65
CA HIS A 339 -50.58 -18.26 -11.56
C HIS A 339 -51.62 -17.27 -11.04
N SER A 340 -51.20 -16.05 -10.75
CA SER A 340 -52.03 -14.97 -10.20
C SER A 340 -51.94 -13.73 -11.09
N GLY A 341 -53.08 -13.18 -11.49
CA GLY A 341 -53.13 -11.86 -12.14
C GLY A 341 -53.06 -10.68 -11.15
N GLY A 342 -53.12 -10.96 -9.83
CA GLY A 342 -52.81 -10.02 -8.75
C GLY A 342 -51.66 -10.52 -7.87
N THR A 343 -51.72 -10.25 -6.56
CA THR A 343 -50.73 -10.69 -5.57
C THR A 343 -50.96 -12.15 -5.14
N ALA A 344 -49.89 -12.95 -5.05
CA ALA A 344 -49.91 -14.32 -4.53
C ALA A 344 -49.31 -14.41 -3.11
N THR A 345 -50.16 -14.58 -2.10
CA THR A 345 -49.79 -14.75 -0.70
C THR A 345 -49.84 -16.22 -0.29
N LEU A 346 -48.73 -16.74 0.22
CA LEU A 346 -48.58 -18.11 0.72
C LEU A 346 -48.12 -18.12 2.17
N SER A 347 -48.90 -18.76 3.04
CA SER A 347 -48.45 -18.98 4.44
C SER A 347 -47.63 -20.26 4.59
N GLN A 348 -48.00 -21.35 3.90
CA GLN A 348 -47.27 -22.63 3.93
C GLN A 348 -47.47 -23.38 2.62
N ALA A 349 -46.39 -23.91 2.05
CA ALA A 349 -46.45 -24.73 0.85
C ALA A 349 -45.38 -25.81 0.82
N TYR A 350 -45.74 -27.00 0.36
CA TYR A 350 -44.82 -28.09 0.06
C TYR A 350 -45.05 -28.58 -1.37
N ALA A 351 -43.99 -28.71 -2.15
CA ALA A 351 -43.99 -29.35 -3.46
C ALA A 351 -42.97 -30.49 -3.49
N GLY A 352 -43.44 -31.72 -3.75
CA GLY A 352 -42.58 -32.90 -3.93
C GLY A 352 -41.75 -32.89 -5.22
N GLY A 353 -42.05 -31.97 -6.14
CA GLY A 353 -41.33 -31.67 -7.38
C GLY A 353 -41.11 -30.16 -7.55
N LYS A 354 -41.28 -29.64 -8.78
CA LYS A 354 -41.12 -28.20 -9.09
C LYS A 354 -42.17 -27.35 -8.38
N LEU A 355 -41.75 -26.24 -7.78
CA LEU A 355 -42.63 -25.16 -7.34
C LEU A 355 -42.48 -23.97 -8.31
N SER A 356 -43.57 -23.55 -8.96
CA SER A 356 -43.61 -22.40 -9.87
C SER A 356 -44.66 -21.42 -9.39
N ILE A 357 -44.29 -20.15 -9.19
CA ILE A 357 -45.20 -19.08 -8.78
C ILE A 357 -45.02 -17.90 -9.74
N THR A 358 -46.08 -17.55 -10.45
CA THR A 358 -46.11 -16.36 -11.31
C THR A 358 -47.21 -15.43 -10.84
N ALA A 359 -46.88 -14.16 -10.57
CA ALA A 359 -47.83 -13.15 -10.12
C ALA A 359 -47.58 -11.82 -10.81
N LEU A 360 -48.64 -11.18 -11.34
CA LEU A 360 -48.48 -9.90 -12.05
C LEU A 360 -48.23 -8.70 -11.13
N GLU A 361 -48.57 -8.78 -9.83
CA GLU A 361 -48.33 -7.70 -8.85
C GLU A 361 -47.20 -8.03 -7.87
N GLY A 362 -47.28 -9.18 -7.20
CA GLY A 362 -46.28 -9.55 -6.20
C GLY A 362 -46.47 -10.95 -5.61
N ILE A 363 -45.44 -11.45 -4.93
CA ILE A 363 -45.43 -12.71 -4.20
C ILE A 363 -45.11 -12.43 -2.72
N GLU A 364 -45.92 -12.94 -1.80
CA GLU A 364 -45.69 -12.85 -0.35
C GLU A 364 -45.57 -14.25 0.25
N LEU A 365 -44.38 -14.60 0.76
CA LEU A 365 -44.08 -15.86 1.42
C LEU A 365 -43.99 -15.65 2.94
N LYS A 366 -45.08 -15.93 3.65
CA LYS A 366 -45.27 -15.62 5.08
C LYS A 366 -44.86 -16.73 6.04
N GLY A 367 -44.57 -17.93 5.54
CA GLY A 367 -44.18 -19.06 6.38
C GLY A 367 -43.42 -20.12 5.60
N PRO A 368 -43.35 -21.37 6.10
CA PRO A 368 -42.49 -22.40 5.52
C PRO A 368 -42.91 -22.79 4.10
N ILE A 369 -42.00 -22.61 3.15
CA ILE A 369 -42.12 -23.04 1.77
C ILE A 369 -41.04 -24.08 1.50
N THR A 370 -41.42 -25.24 1.00
CA THR A 370 -40.48 -26.31 0.65
C THR A 370 -40.71 -26.77 -0.79
N SER A 371 -39.64 -26.76 -1.57
CA SER A 371 -39.61 -27.32 -2.93
C SER A 371 -38.54 -28.41 -2.99
N VAL A 372 -38.93 -29.64 -3.31
CA VAL A 372 -37.98 -30.75 -3.53
C VAL A 372 -37.41 -30.73 -4.95
N GLY A 373 -38.09 -30.05 -5.88
CA GLY A 373 -37.57 -29.75 -7.22
C GLY A 373 -37.19 -28.28 -7.39
N PRO A 374 -37.01 -27.82 -8.64
CA PRO A 374 -36.73 -26.41 -8.96
C PRO A 374 -37.76 -25.45 -8.38
N LEU A 375 -37.31 -24.27 -7.94
CA LEU A 375 -38.15 -23.18 -7.45
C LEU A 375 -38.11 -22.03 -8.46
N ALA A 376 -39.22 -21.74 -9.11
CA ALA A 376 -39.35 -20.61 -10.03
C ALA A 376 -40.33 -19.59 -9.48
N MET A 377 -39.93 -18.32 -9.42
CA MET A 377 -40.75 -17.20 -8.98
C MET A 377 -40.59 -16.04 -9.95
N ASP A 378 -41.72 -15.55 -10.47
CA ASP A 378 -41.76 -14.44 -11.41
C ASP A 378 -42.84 -13.44 -10.98
N ALA A 379 -42.41 -12.28 -10.49
CA ALA A 379 -43.27 -11.18 -10.10
C ALA A 379 -42.49 -9.86 -9.97
N PRO A 380 -43.12 -8.68 -10.15
CA PRO A 380 -42.44 -7.40 -9.94
C PRO A 380 -41.86 -7.22 -8.53
N SER A 381 -42.51 -7.79 -7.52
CA SER A 381 -42.02 -7.78 -6.14
C SER A 381 -42.16 -9.13 -5.44
N VAL A 382 -41.15 -9.51 -4.66
CA VAL A 382 -41.18 -10.69 -3.80
C VAL A 382 -40.86 -10.28 -2.37
N THR A 383 -41.73 -10.63 -1.43
CA THR A 383 -41.51 -10.46 0.00
C THR A 383 -41.45 -11.84 0.67
N GLN A 384 -40.36 -12.08 1.38
CA GLN A 384 -40.11 -13.31 2.12
C GLN A 384 -39.90 -12.97 3.60
N GLU A 385 -40.73 -13.56 4.47
CA GLU A 385 -40.61 -13.43 5.93
C GLU A 385 -40.39 -14.78 6.63
N GLY A 386 -40.81 -15.88 5.98
CA GLY A 386 -40.79 -17.23 6.53
C GLY A 386 -39.47 -17.99 6.36
N GLU A 387 -39.57 -19.30 6.21
CA GLU A 387 -38.44 -20.18 5.91
C GLU A 387 -38.66 -20.78 4.52
N VAL A 388 -37.70 -20.68 3.62
CA VAL A 388 -37.80 -21.26 2.29
C VAL A 388 -36.67 -22.27 2.13
N HIS A 389 -37.04 -23.49 1.77
CA HIS A 389 -36.11 -24.57 1.48
C HIS A 389 -36.31 -25.04 0.04
N ALA A 390 -35.25 -25.01 -0.77
CA ALA A 390 -35.24 -25.64 -2.08
C ALA A 390 -34.13 -26.70 -2.15
N PHE A 391 -34.52 -27.97 -2.26
CA PHE A 391 -33.65 -29.14 -2.13
C PHE A 391 -33.51 -29.88 -3.48
N HIS A 392 -32.80 -29.31 -4.46
CA HIS A 392 -32.53 -30.00 -5.73
C HIS A 392 -31.14 -29.67 -6.31
N GLU A 393 -30.49 -30.66 -6.93
CA GLU A 393 -29.24 -30.48 -7.69
C GLU A 393 -29.41 -30.95 -9.15
N PRO A 394 -28.97 -30.16 -10.15
CA PRO A 394 -28.59 -28.75 -10.06
C PRO A 394 -29.83 -27.89 -9.76
N CYS A 395 -29.61 -26.72 -9.15
CA CYS A 395 -30.67 -25.87 -8.56
C CYS A 395 -31.00 -24.68 -9.45
N PRO A 396 -32.12 -24.70 -10.18
CA PRO A 396 -32.72 -23.48 -10.66
C PRO A 396 -33.61 -22.98 -9.51
N LEU A 397 -33.07 -22.17 -8.61
CA LEU A 397 -33.85 -21.02 -8.20
C LEU A 397 -33.80 -20.08 -9.39
N ASP A 398 -34.95 -19.89 -10.03
CA ASP A 398 -35.15 -18.91 -11.08
C ASP A 398 -36.06 -17.83 -10.50
N LEU A 399 -35.44 -16.78 -9.96
CA LEU A 399 -36.15 -15.62 -9.43
C LEU A 399 -35.94 -14.46 -10.39
N THR A 400 -37.03 -14.04 -11.02
CA THR A 400 -37.10 -12.83 -11.83
C THR A 400 -37.98 -11.82 -11.08
N THR A 401 -37.38 -10.75 -10.56
CA THR A 401 -38.14 -9.71 -9.84
C THR A 401 -37.44 -8.36 -9.85
N GLU A 402 -38.19 -7.26 -9.81
CA GLU A 402 -37.59 -5.93 -9.67
C GLU A 402 -37.11 -5.71 -8.22
N SER A 403 -37.85 -6.22 -7.23
CA SER A 403 -37.58 -5.97 -5.81
C SER A 403 -37.79 -7.22 -4.97
N TRP A 404 -36.73 -7.68 -4.31
CA TRP A 404 -36.80 -8.77 -3.33
C TRP A 404 -36.52 -8.26 -1.92
N THR A 405 -37.55 -8.31 -1.06
CA THR A 405 -37.40 -8.08 0.39
C THR A 405 -37.35 -9.41 1.12
N HIS A 406 -36.23 -9.70 1.76
CA HIS A 406 -35.96 -10.94 2.49
C HIS A 406 -35.68 -10.64 3.97
N ARG A 407 -36.53 -11.19 4.85
CA ARG A 407 -36.45 -11.02 6.31
C ARG A 407 -36.30 -12.34 7.07
N GLY A 408 -36.52 -13.48 6.41
CA GLY A 408 -36.48 -14.81 7.00
C GLY A 408 -35.21 -15.59 6.68
N GLN A 409 -35.37 -16.90 6.49
CA GLN A 409 -34.28 -17.82 6.14
C GLN A 409 -34.54 -18.44 4.76
N PHE A 410 -33.52 -18.39 3.90
CA PHE A 410 -33.55 -18.94 2.55
C PHE A 410 -32.41 -19.95 2.40
N TYR A 411 -32.75 -21.24 2.43
CA TYR A 411 -31.79 -22.34 2.29
C TYR A 411 -31.88 -22.96 0.91
N LEU A 412 -30.76 -22.97 0.21
CA LEU A 412 -30.65 -23.48 -1.15
C LEU A 412 -29.55 -24.53 -1.22
N THR A 413 -29.80 -25.63 -1.92
CA THR A 413 -28.74 -26.54 -2.38
C THR A 413 -28.53 -26.31 -3.87
N GLY A 414 -27.29 -26.21 -4.39
CA GLY A 414 -26.98 -26.07 -5.82
C GLY A 414 -26.60 -24.64 -6.28
N THR A 415 -26.78 -24.29 -7.57
CA THR A 415 -26.31 -23.02 -8.18
C THR A 415 -27.44 -22.07 -8.62
N PRO A 416 -28.03 -21.26 -7.71
CA PRO A 416 -29.12 -20.34 -8.06
C PRO A 416 -28.72 -19.23 -9.03
N TRP A 417 -29.63 -18.88 -9.95
CA TRP A 417 -29.56 -17.68 -10.77
C TRP A 417 -30.60 -16.68 -10.31
N LEU A 418 -30.18 -15.48 -9.94
CA LEU A 418 -31.04 -14.45 -9.37
C LEU A 418 -30.96 -13.19 -10.24
N ASP A 419 -32.03 -12.91 -10.98
CA ASP A 419 -32.19 -11.67 -11.74
C ASP A 419 -33.09 -10.73 -10.93
N VAL A 420 -32.45 -9.91 -10.10
CA VAL A 420 -33.10 -9.05 -9.10
C VAL A 420 -32.55 -7.64 -9.22
N ASP A 421 -33.39 -6.62 -9.45
CA ASP A 421 -32.87 -5.25 -9.55
C ASP A 421 -32.48 -4.68 -8.17
N TRP A 422 -33.30 -4.90 -7.14
CA TRP A 422 -33.02 -4.48 -5.76
C TRP A 422 -33.22 -5.61 -4.75
N LEU A 423 -32.18 -5.86 -3.95
CA LEU A 423 -32.22 -6.84 -2.86
C LEU A 423 -32.17 -6.14 -1.50
N ASN A 424 -33.16 -6.39 -0.66
CA ASN A 424 -33.19 -6.00 0.75
C ASN A 424 -33.16 -7.24 1.64
N ASN A 425 -31.96 -7.66 2.02
CA ASN A 425 -31.67 -8.78 2.93
C ASN A 425 -31.38 -8.28 4.37
N GLN A 426 -32.10 -7.28 4.84
CA GLN A 426 -31.85 -6.75 6.17
C GLN A 426 -32.33 -7.71 7.28
N GLY A 427 -31.40 -8.24 8.07
CA GLY A 427 -31.67 -9.20 9.15
C GLY A 427 -32.00 -10.62 8.69
N GLY A 428 -32.06 -10.86 7.38
CA GLY A 428 -32.32 -12.17 6.79
C GLY A 428 -31.06 -13.01 6.61
N LEU A 429 -31.27 -14.31 6.38
CA LEU A 429 -30.22 -15.26 6.01
C LEU A 429 -30.53 -15.83 4.63
N ILE A 430 -29.58 -15.68 3.70
CA ILE A 430 -29.55 -16.40 2.43
C ILE A 430 -28.31 -17.31 2.49
N ASP A 431 -28.53 -18.61 2.57
CA ASP A 431 -27.46 -19.60 2.67
C ASP A 431 -27.60 -20.64 1.56
N CYS A 432 -26.59 -20.71 0.69
CA CYS A 432 -26.56 -21.63 -0.43
C CYS A 432 -25.40 -22.61 -0.29
N GLN A 433 -25.68 -23.91 -0.36
CA GLN A 433 -24.66 -24.94 -0.37
C GLN A 433 -23.89 -25.02 -1.70
N GLY A 434 -24.17 -24.17 -2.70
CA GLY A 434 -23.42 -24.08 -3.96
C GLY A 434 -23.13 -22.64 -4.37
N ASN A 435 -23.11 -22.37 -5.68
CA ASN A 435 -22.64 -21.09 -6.22
C ASN A 435 -23.78 -20.08 -6.39
N ILE A 436 -23.59 -18.86 -5.92
CA ILE A 436 -24.58 -17.78 -6.10
C ILE A 436 -24.03 -16.77 -7.11
N THR A 437 -24.83 -16.48 -8.13
CA THR A 437 -24.60 -15.37 -9.04
C THR A 437 -25.68 -14.32 -8.85
N LEU A 438 -25.28 -13.11 -8.44
CA LEU A 438 -26.16 -11.95 -8.26
C LEU A 438 -25.75 -10.83 -9.22
N SER A 439 -26.71 -10.34 -10.00
CA SER A 439 -26.58 -9.09 -10.75
C SER A 439 -27.69 -8.14 -10.29
N LEU A 440 -27.32 -7.09 -9.54
CA LEU A 440 -28.25 -6.19 -8.86
C LEU A 440 -27.96 -4.73 -9.21
N SER A 441 -28.96 -3.85 -9.17
CA SER A 441 -28.75 -2.41 -9.14
C SER A 441 -28.28 -1.92 -7.76
N ASP A 442 -29.00 -2.27 -6.69
CA ASP A 442 -28.69 -1.88 -5.31
C ASP A 442 -28.90 -3.07 -4.35
N TRP A 443 -28.13 -3.11 -3.26
CA TRP A 443 -28.22 -4.17 -2.26
C TRP A 443 -28.08 -3.64 -0.83
N ASP A 444 -29.11 -3.86 -0.02
CA ASP A 444 -29.08 -3.67 1.43
C ASP A 444 -28.99 -5.02 2.15
N ASN A 445 -27.90 -5.25 2.88
CA ASN A 445 -27.59 -6.45 3.65
C ASN A 445 -27.35 -6.11 5.13
N GLN A 446 -27.92 -5.02 5.66
CA GLN A 446 -27.64 -4.64 7.05
C GLN A 446 -28.16 -5.67 8.05
N ASN A 447 -27.29 -6.13 8.96
CA ASN A 447 -27.56 -7.23 9.90
C ASN A 447 -27.93 -8.56 9.20
N GLY A 448 -27.84 -8.64 7.87
CA GLY A 448 -28.13 -9.84 7.09
C GLY A 448 -26.91 -10.70 6.89
N THR A 449 -27.13 -11.93 6.41
CA THR A 449 -26.07 -12.86 6.01
C THR A 449 -26.32 -13.39 4.60
N LEU A 450 -25.29 -13.36 3.77
CA LEU A 450 -25.22 -14.11 2.50
C LEU A 450 -24.08 -15.12 2.60
N GLY A 451 -24.38 -16.41 2.45
CA GLY A 451 -23.43 -17.53 2.48
C GLY A 451 -23.48 -18.36 1.20
N GLY A 452 -22.32 -18.74 0.65
CA GLY A 452 -22.22 -19.58 -0.55
C GLY A 452 -20.89 -20.35 -0.65
N GLN A 453 -20.80 -21.30 -1.60
CA GLN A 453 -19.50 -21.85 -2.03
C GLN A 453 -18.74 -20.80 -2.83
N TRP A 454 -19.23 -20.49 -4.03
CA TRP A 454 -18.75 -19.39 -4.86
C TRP A 454 -19.75 -18.26 -4.87
N LEU A 455 -19.28 -17.02 -4.70
CA LEU A 455 -20.11 -15.82 -4.81
C LEU A 455 -19.62 -14.96 -5.98
N TYR A 456 -20.47 -14.81 -7.00
CA TYR A 456 -20.27 -13.91 -8.13
C TYR A 456 -21.25 -12.75 -8.01
N LEU A 457 -20.76 -11.61 -7.50
CA LEU A 457 -21.59 -10.49 -7.07
C LEU A 457 -21.29 -9.26 -7.92
N SER A 458 -22.27 -8.81 -8.70
CA SER A 458 -22.18 -7.59 -9.53
C SER A 458 -23.29 -6.61 -9.12
N VAL A 459 -22.91 -5.46 -8.54
CA VAL A 459 -23.82 -4.43 -8.03
C VAL A 459 -23.56 -3.10 -8.76
N LEU A 460 -24.59 -2.56 -9.43
CA LEU A 460 -24.45 -1.38 -10.30
C LEU A 460 -24.39 -0.04 -9.55
N LYS A 461 -24.83 0.01 -8.29
CA LYS A 461 -24.80 1.19 -7.43
C LYS A 461 -24.13 0.84 -6.10
N ASN A 462 -24.92 0.60 -5.05
CA ASN A 462 -24.39 0.45 -3.69
C ASN A 462 -24.65 -0.94 -3.12
N LEU A 463 -23.69 -1.40 -2.33
CA LEU A 463 -23.80 -2.54 -1.44
C LEU A 463 -23.59 -2.06 -0.01
N ASN A 464 -24.61 -2.18 0.82
CA ASN A 464 -24.59 -1.79 2.22
C ASN A 464 -24.73 -3.03 3.12
N SER A 465 -23.61 -3.56 3.60
CA SER A 465 -23.55 -4.72 4.50
C SER A 465 -23.09 -4.32 5.90
N ASN A 466 -23.51 -3.15 6.38
CA ASN A 466 -23.16 -2.68 7.73
C ASN A 466 -23.76 -3.60 8.80
N ASN A 467 -22.96 -4.04 9.76
CA ASN A 467 -23.29 -5.09 10.74
C ASN A 467 -23.71 -6.44 10.09
N GLY A 468 -23.59 -6.58 8.78
CA GLY A 468 -23.95 -7.77 8.02
C GLY A 468 -22.74 -8.68 7.78
N ARG A 469 -22.99 -9.80 7.11
CA ARG A 469 -22.00 -10.82 6.78
C ARG A 469 -22.12 -11.27 5.32
N ILE A 470 -20.98 -11.38 4.65
CA ILE A 470 -20.84 -12.01 3.33
C ILE A 470 -19.77 -13.10 3.45
N GLU A 471 -20.12 -14.35 3.15
CA GLU A 471 -19.26 -15.52 3.35
C GLU A 471 -19.19 -16.40 2.11
N ALA A 472 -17.98 -16.56 1.56
CA ALA A 472 -17.68 -17.47 0.47
C ALA A 472 -16.70 -18.56 0.92
N SER A 473 -17.06 -19.83 0.78
CA SER A 473 -16.23 -20.95 1.25
C SER A 473 -15.26 -21.52 0.20
N GLN A 474 -15.45 -21.20 -1.08
CA GLN A 474 -14.61 -21.67 -2.18
C GLN A 474 -14.15 -20.57 -3.15
N GLY A 475 -14.84 -19.42 -3.23
CA GLY A 475 -14.30 -18.23 -3.90
C GLY A 475 -15.26 -17.05 -4.01
N LEU A 476 -14.69 -15.87 -4.22
CA LEU A 476 -15.42 -14.60 -4.27
C LEU A 476 -14.96 -13.75 -5.47
N SER A 477 -15.93 -13.26 -6.22
CA SER A 477 -15.78 -12.15 -7.17
C SER A 477 -16.82 -11.09 -6.81
N LEU A 478 -16.36 -9.90 -6.41
CA LEU A 478 -17.24 -8.81 -6.00
C LEU A 478 -16.94 -7.56 -6.82
N MET A 479 -17.95 -7.06 -7.53
CA MET A 479 -17.90 -5.81 -8.29
C MET A 479 -19.04 -4.89 -7.85
N VAL A 480 -18.69 -3.73 -7.33
CA VAL A 480 -19.60 -2.65 -6.94
C VAL A 480 -19.20 -1.40 -7.72
N LYS A 481 -20.12 -0.84 -8.51
CA LYS A 481 -19.82 0.32 -9.37
C LYS A 481 -19.75 1.65 -8.63
N ASP A 482 -20.34 1.78 -7.45
CA ASP A 482 -20.25 3.01 -6.64
C ASP A 482 -19.69 2.73 -5.23
N GLN A 483 -20.54 2.45 -4.24
CA GLN A 483 -20.13 2.34 -2.84
C GLN A 483 -20.34 0.94 -2.26
N LEU A 484 -19.26 0.38 -1.69
CA LEU A 484 -19.26 -0.79 -0.82
C LEU A 484 -19.09 -0.34 0.64
N SER A 485 -20.11 -0.53 1.49
CA SER A 485 -20.04 -0.23 2.92
C SER A 485 -20.14 -1.50 3.74
N LEU A 486 -19.12 -1.76 4.57
CA LEU A 486 -19.00 -2.95 5.41
C LEU A 486 -18.98 -2.60 6.90
N GLN A 487 -19.33 -1.38 7.31
CA GLN A 487 -19.09 -0.87 8.67
C GLN A 487 -19.58 -1.84 9.76
N ASN A 488 -18.71 -2.19 10.72
CA ASN A 488 -18.99 -3.18 11.78
C ASN A 488 -19.41 -4.58 11.27
N GLY A 489 -19.21 -4.87 9.99
CA GLY A 489 -19.57 -6.13 9.33
C GLY A 489 -18.37 -7.02 9.03
N PHE A 490 -18.66 -8.14 8.38
CA PHE A 490 -17.69 -9.17 8.03
C PHE A 490 -17.79 -9.54 6.55
N LEU A 491 -16.66 -9.57 5.85
CA LEU A 491 -16.51 -10.20 4.55
C LEU A 491 -15.43 -11.27 4.68
N LEU A 492 -15.82 -12.53 4.52
CA LEU A 492 -14.93 -13.67 4.63
C LEU A 492 -14.94 -14.46 3.34
N ALA A 493 -13.75 -14.79 2.83
CA ALA A 493 -13.63 -15.62 1.65
C ALA A 493 -12.50 -16.63 1.82
N ASN A 494 -12.75 -17.88 1.46
CA ASN A 494 -11.73 -18.91 1.27
C ASN A 494 -11.74 -19.34 -0.20
N SER A 495 -10.59 -19.32 -0.85
CA SER A 495 -10.47 -19.53 -2.29
C SER A 495 -9.16 -20.21 -2.65
N SER A 496 -9.24 -21.16 -3.58
CA SER A 496 -8.05 -21.74 -4.22
C SER A 496 -7.50 -20.87 -5.35
N ARG A 497 -8.25 -19.84 -5.78
CA ARG A 497 -7.94 -18.91 -6.87
C ARG A 497 -7.83 -17.46 -6.36
N PRO A 498 -7.19 -16.53 -7.10
CA PRO A 498 -7.19 -15.12 -6.75
C PRO A 498 -8.60 -14.56 -6.54
N VAL A 499 -8.77 -13.73 -5.50
CA VAL A 499 -10.03 -13.03 -5.20
C VAL A 499 -9.91 -11.59 -5.69
N ARG A 500 -10.93 -11.13 -6.44
CA ARG A 500 -11.02 -9.74 -6.90
C ARG A 500 -12.21 -9.04 -6.27
N MET A 501 -11.95 -7.89 -5.68
CA MET A 501 -12.95 -7.00 -5.10
C MET A 501 -12.81 -5.61 -5.71
N THR A 502 -13.82 -5.16 -6.43
CA THR A 502 -13.86 -3.83 -7.04
C THR A 502 -14.98 -3.00 -6.41
N ALA A 503 -14.67 -1.80 -5.94
CA ALA A 503 -15.63 -0.79 -5.50
C ALA A 503 -15.23 0.56 -6.09
N LYS A 504 -15.70 0.87 -7.31
CA LYS A 504 -15.10 1.97 -8.11
C LYS A 504 -15.13 3.33 -7.40
N GLY A 505 -16.21 3.64 -6.67
CA GLY A 505 -16.33 4.89 -5.92
C GLY A 505 -15.65 4.83 -4.56
N ARG A 506 -16.22 4.09 -3.61
CA ARG A 506 -15.74 4.02 -2.23
C ARG A 506 -15.88 2.62 -1.64
N LEU A 507 -14.85 2.18 -0.91
CA LEU A 507 -14.88 1.03 -0.01
C LEU A 507 -14.72 1.54 1.43
N ASP A 508 -15.80 1.42 2.22
CA ASP A 508 -15.84 1.78 3.65
C ASP A 508 -15.72 0.50 4.49
N ASN A 509 -14.51 0.22 4.97
CA ASN A 509 -14.16 -0.89 5.85
C ASN A 509 -14.00 -0.43 7.31
N ARG A 510 -14.65 0.65 7.73
CA ARG A 510 -14.47 1.18 9.09
C ARG A 510 -15.01 0.21 10.14
N GLN A 511 -14.20 -0.11 11.15
CA GLN A 511 -14.54 -1.07 12.22
C GLN A 511 -14.95 -2.46 11.70
N ALA A 512 -14.64 -2.78 10.44
CA ALA A 512 -15.08 -3.99 9.77
C ALA A 512 -13.90 -4.94 9.53
N VAL A 513 -14.21 -6.19 9.18
CA VAL A 513 -13.21 -7.22 8.91
C VAL A 513 -13.38 -7.76 7.50
N ILE A 514 -12.34 -7.60 6.67
CA ILE A 514 -12.15 -8.33 5.42
C ILE A 514 -11.08 -9.39 5.70
N SER A 515 -11.45 -10.67 5.68
CA SER A 515 -10.52 -11.79 5.85
C SER A 515 -10.60 -12.73 4.65
N VAL A 516 -9.52 -12.80 3.89
CA VAL A 516 -9.48 -13.59 2.64
C VAL A 516 -8.33 -14.58 2.68
N GLN A 517 -8.65 -15.86 2.54
CA GLN A 517 -7.67 -16.93 2.34
C GLN A 517 -7.63 -17.27 0.85
N ALA A 518 -6.63 -16.77 0.13
CA ALA A 518 -6.44 -17.03 -1.31
C ALA A 518 -4.96 -16.84 -1.67
N PRO A 519 -4.50 -17.27 -2.87
CA PRO A 519 -3.15 -16.96 -3.34
C PRO A 519 -2.90 -15.46 -3.52
N GLU A 520 -3.92 -14.71 -3.93
CA GLU A 520 -3.88 -13.26 -4.09
C GLU A 520 -5.25 -12.65 -3.75
N LEU A 521 -5.25 -11.46 -3.13
CA LEU A 521 -6.40 -10.58 -3.01
C LEU A 521 -6.11 -9.26 -3.72
N LEU A 522 -6.88 -8.95 -4.76
CA LEU A 522 -6.86 -7.67 -5.45
C LEU A 522 -8.07 -6.82 -5.04
N ILE A 523 -7.82 -5.68 -4.41
CA ILE A 523 -8.84 -4.67 -4.11
C ILE A 523 -8.62 -3.46 -5.03
N THR A 524 -9.66 -3.07 -5.78
CA THR A 524 -9.64 -1.89 -6.65
C THR A 524 -10.71 -0.90 -6.19
N THR A 525 -10.31 0.30 -5.77
CA THR A 525 -11.26 1.33 -5.33
C THR A 525 -10.67 2.74 -5.39
N SER A 526 -11.47 3.75 -5.70
CA SER A 526 -11.02 5.15 -5.67
C SER A 526 -10.81 5.68 -4.25
N ASN A 527 -11.69 5.34 -3.31
CA ASN A 527 -11.62 5.83 -1.93
C ASN A 527 -11.69 4.66 -0.95
N PHE A 528 -10.60 4.42 -0.24
CA PHE A 528 -10.47 3.33 0.72
C PHE A 528 -10.39 3.89 2.14
N ASP A 529 -11.40 3.58 2.96
CA ASP A 529 -11.46 3.97 4.37
C ASP A 529 -11.46 2.74 5.27
N ASN A 530 -10.29 2.45 5.85
CA ASN A 530 -10.06 1.34 6.77
C ASN A 530 -9.85 1.85 8.21
N THR A 531 -10.47 2.97 8.59
CA THR A 531 -10.34 3.52 9.94
C THR A 531 -10.85 2.52 11.00
N ASP A 532 -10.00 2.14 11.96
CA ASP A 532 -10.26 1.08 12.95
C ASP A 532 -10.68 -0.28 12.35
N GLY A 533 -10.47 -0.49 11.04
CA GLY A 533 -10.81 -1.72 10.31
C GLY A 533 -9.64 -2.70 10.18
N LEU A 534 -9.94 -3.92 9.75
CA LEU A 534 -8.96 -4.98 9.48
C LEU A 534 -9.15 -5.51 8.05
N VAL A 535 -8.05 -5.54 7.30
CA VAL A 535 -7.88 -6.36 6.11
C VAL A 535 -6.78 -7.37 6.39
N GLU A 536 -7.14 -8.64 6.43
CA GLU A 536 -6.22 -9.76 6.66
C GLU A 536 -6.26 -10.70 5.45
N HIS A 537 -5.08 -11.00 4.92
CA HIS A 537 -4.93 -11.90 3.79
C HIS A 537 -3.79 -12.90 4.04
N GLN A 538 -3.91 -14.14 3.55
CA GLN A 538 -2.90 -15.19 3.74
C GLN A 538 -1.91 -15.34 2.56
N GLY A 539 -2.21 -14.76 1.40
CA GLY A 539 -1.35 -14.74 0.20
C GLY A 539 -0.87 -13.32 -0.13
N ASP A 540 -0.64 -12.98 -1.40
CA ASP A 540 -0.24 -11.61 -1.78
C ASP A 540 -1.44 -10.64 -1.80
N LEU A 541 -1.32 -9.47 -1.16
CA LEU A 541 -2.38 -8.45 -1.11
C LEU A 541 -2.01 -7.27 -2.00
N VAL A 542 -2.89 -6.93 -2.95
CA VAL A 542 -2.72 -5.80 -3.86
C VAL A 542 -3.90 -4.84 -3.73
N LEU A 543 -3.64 -3.58 -3.39
CA LEU A 543 -4.62 -2.48 -3.39
C LEU A 543 -4.27 -1.49 -4.51
N VAL A 544 -5.21 -1.22 -5.41
CA VAL A 544 -4.98 -0.41 -6.64
C VAL A 544 -6.06 0.66 -6.85
N ASP A 545 -5.68 1.70 -7.58
CA ASP A 545 -6.50 2.81 -8.06
C ASP A 545 -7.10 3.72 -6.97
N THR A 546 -6.50 3.72 -5.79
CA THR A 546 -6.97 4.54 -4.67
C THR A 546 -6.44 5.97 -4.76
N THR A 547 -7.35 6.91 -4.99
CA THR A 547 -7.09 8.36 -4.94
C THR A 547 -7.04 8.87 -3.51
N HIS A 548 -7.84 8.29 -2.62
CA HIS A 548 -7.87 8.64 -1.19
C HIS A 548 -7.76 7.40 -0.32
N PHE A 549 -6.63 7.26 0.37
CA PHE A 549 -6.35 6.16 1.29
C PHE A 549 -6.39 6.65 2.74
N LYS A 550 -7.22 6.02 3.58
CA LYS A 550 -7.30 6.29 5.02
C LYS A 550 -7.19 4.99 5.80
N ASN A 551 -6.21 4.90 6.69
CA ASN A 551 -5.96 3.71 7.52
C ASN A 551 -5.75 4.04 9.00
N ASN A 552 -6.40 5.10 9.50
CA ASN A 552 -6.25 5.55 10.88
C ASN A 552 -6.61 4.42 11.87
N LYS A 553 -5.63 3.88 12.59
CA LYS A 553 -5.77 2.73 13.52
C LYS A 553 -6.21 1.42 12.85
N GLY A 554 -6.31 1.43 11.52
CA GLY A 554 -6.61 0.26 10.73
C GLY A 554 -5.40 -0.62 10.52
N ARG A 555 -5.66 -1.87 10.16
CA ARG A 555 -4.64 -2.87 9.88
C ARG A 555 -4.83 -3.45 8.48
N LEU A 556 -3.76 -3.45 7.70
CA LEU A 556 -3.62 -4.21 6.46
C LEU A 556 -2.46 -5.16 6.68
N ASN A 557 -2.72 -6.47 6.74
CA ASN A 557 -1.70 -7.47 7.00
C ASN A 557 -1.74 -8.59 5.97
N THR A 558 -0.56 -9.01 5.52
CA THR A 558 -0.34 -10.25 4.78
C THR A 558 1.03 -10.84 5.12
N PRO A 559 1.16 -12.17 5.26
CA PRO A 559 2.47 -12.83 5.36
C PRO A 559 3.27 -12.78 4.05
N GLY A 560 2.60 -12.51 2.92
CA GLY A 560 3.19 -12.36 1.59
C GLY A 560 3.61 -10.93 1.28
N THR A 561 3.44 -10.56 0.01
CA THR A 561 3.72 -9.22 -0.52
C THR A 561 2.48 -8.33 -0.37
N LEU A 562 2.63 -7.16 0.25
CA LEU A 562 1.63 -6.11 0.24
C LEU A 562 2.02 -5.04 -0.77
N ARG A 563 1.17 -4.77 -1.78
CA ARG A 563 1.40 -3.70 -2.76
C ARG A 563 0.27 -2.68 -2.73
N LEU A 564 0.60 -1.42 -2.46
CA LEU A 564 -0.32 -0.28 -2.51
C LEU A 564 0.01 0.61 -3.70
N ARG A 565 -0.94 0.84 -4.61
CA ARG A 565 -0.82 1.78 -5.74
C ARG A 565 -1.82 2.93 -5.57
N LEU A 566 -1.31 4.12 -5.26
CA LEU A 566 -2.05 5.26 -4.74
C LEU A 566 -1.72 6.55 -5.52
N GLN A 567 -2.53 7.61 -5.35
CA GLN A 567 -2.16 8.96 -5.78
C GLN A 567 -1.13 9.58 -4.83
N ASP A 568 -1.49 9.64 -3.55
CA ASP A 568 -0.71 10.21 -2.45
C ASP A 568 -0.77 9.28 -1.24
N LEU A 569 0.24 9.29 -0.38
CA LEU A 569 0.28 8.46 0.82
C LEU A 569 0.84 9.21 2.03
N ILE A 570 0.11 9.17 3.14
CA ILE A 570 0.60 9.56 4.46
C ILE A 570 0.74 8.29 5.31
N LEU A 571 1.92 8.10 5.92
CA LEU A 571 2.19 7.05 6.90
C LEU A 571 2.34 7.69 8.29
N GLY A 572 1.38 7.45 9.18
CA GLY A 572 1.30 8.03 10.52
C GLY A 572 1.21 7.01 11.65
N LYS A 573 1.16 7.51 12.90
CA LYS A 573 1.32 6.76 14.17
C LYS A 573 0.40 5.55 14.35
N HIS A 574 -0.69 5.46 13.60
CA HIS A 574 -1.69 4.41 13.76
C HIS A 574 -1.91 3.61 12.47
N ASP A 575 -1.12 3.83 11.43
CA ASP A 575 -1.22 3.04 10.21
C ASP A 575 -0.43 1.75 10.41
N ASN A 576 -1.12 0.62 10.49
CA ASN A 576 -0.49 -0.69 10.52
C ASN A 576 -0.62 -1.33 9.13
N VAL A 577 0.41 -1.13 8.30
CA VAL A 577 0.47 -1.61 6.91
C VAL A 577 1.67 -2.54 6.83
N ILE A 578 1.43 -3.85 6.82
CA ILE A 578 2.46 -4.88 6.90
C ILE A 578 2.31 -5.86 5.73
N GLY A 579 3.38 -6.01 4.96
CA GLY A 579 3.64 -7.22 4.18
C GLY A 579 4.86 -7.91 4.78
N GLU A 580 4.70 -9.11 5.35
CA GLU A 580 5.78 -9.75 6.11
C GLU A 580 6.98 -10.10 5.22
N LYS A 581 6.73 -10.50 3.96
CA LYS A 581 7.79 -10.75 2.98
C LYS A 581 8.29 -9.47 2.33
N GLN A 582 7.36 -8.65 1.83
CA GLN A 582 7.68 -7.41 1.13
C GLN A 582 6.53 -6.42 1.22
N LEU A 583 6.86 -5.14 1.38
CA LEU A 583 5.94 -4.02 1.30
C LEU A 583 6.34 -3.09 0.15
N SER A 584 5.44 -2.95 -0.83
CA SER A 584 5.62 -2.12 -2.02
C SER A 584 4.63 -0.96 -2.00
N LEU A 585 5.13 0.26 -1.88
CA LEU A 585 4.35 1.49 -1.81
C LEU A 585 4.61 2.33 -3.06
N VAL A 586 3.59 2.47 -3.91
CA VAL A 586 3.68 3.23 -5.16
C VAL A 586 2.68 4.37 -5.08
N ALA A 587 3.17 5.61 -4.96
CA ALA A 587 2.36 6.82 -5.00
C ALA A 587 2.68 7.63 -6.27
N LYS A 588 1.66 8.18 -6.95
CA LYS A 588 1.90 8.98 -8.16
C LYS A 588 2.61 10.31 -7.87
N HIS A 589 2.29 10.98 -6.76
CA HIS A 589 2.92 12.25 -6.42
C HIS A 589 3.86 12.11 -5.23
N TRP A 590 3.35 11.88 -4.02
CA TRP A 590 4.18 11.99 -2.83
C TRP A 590 3.87 10.94 -1.77
N ILE A 591 4.92 10.57 -1.03
CA ILE A 591 4.85 9.79 0.21
C ILE A 591 5.32 10.69 1.35
N ARG A 592 4.54 10.78 2.42
CA ARG A 592 4.88 11.54 3.62
C ARG A 592 4.86 10.64 4.84
N VAL A 593 6.01 10.48 5.48
CA VAL A 593 6.18 9.70 6.71
C VAL A 593 6.18 10.67 7.90
N VAL A 594 5.12 10.63 8.70
CA VAL A 594 4.91 11.56 9.83
C VAL A 594 5.07 10.90 11.20
N SER A 595 5.32 9.60 11.25
CA SER A 595 5.59 8.84 12.48
C SER A 595 6.50 7.63 12.17
N PRO A 596 7.12 6.99 13.18
CA PRO A 596 7.94 5.80 12.95
C PRO A 596 7.16 4.70 12.25
N PHE A 597 7.73 4.19 11.17
CA PHE A 597 7.17 3.17 10.29
C PHE A 597 8.17 2.02 10.20
N ASN A 598 7.72 0.84 10.63
CA ASN A 598 8.54 -0.37 10.70
C ASN A 598 7.95 -1.43 9.77
N THR A 599 8.81 -2.08 8.98
CA THR A 599 8.41 -3.22 8.13
C THR A 599 9.36 -4.41 8.36
N PRO A 600 8.82 -5.63 8.56
CA PRO A 600 9.63 -6.82 8.84
C PRO A 600 10.28 -7.44 7.59
N GLY A 601 9.78 -7.13 6.39
CA GLY A 601 10.30 -7.63 5.12
C GLY A 601 10.99 -6.55 4.29
N ASP A 602 11.21 -6.84 3.01
CA ASP A 602 11.76 -5.88 2.05
C ASP A 602 10.81 -4.69 1.84
N LEU A 603 11.37 -3.52 1.55
CA LEU A 603 10.62 -2.29 1.36
C LEU A 603 10.93 -1.67 0.00
N THR A 604 9.90 -1.43 -0.80
CA THR A 604 10.01 -0.58 -1.99
C THR A 604 9.09 0.63 -1.88
N MET A 605 9.63 1.82 -2.15
CA MET A 605 8.86 3.05 -2.24
C MET A 605 9.11 3.73 -3.58
N GLU A 606 8.03 4.02 -4.30
CA GLU A 606 8.05 4.72 -5.59
C GLU A 606 7.15 5.96 -5.51
N ALA A 607 7.70 7.15 -5.78
CA ALA A 607 6.95 8.41 -5.80
C ALA A 607 7.67 9.53 -6.58
N ALA A 608 7.03 10.68 -6.77
CA ALA A 608 7.73 11.90 -7.20
C ALA A 608 8.53 12.51 -6.04
N SER A 609 7.96 12.57 -4.84
CA SER A 609 8.67 13.05 -3.65
C SER A 609 8.45 12.19 -2.40
N LEU A 610 9.45 12.20 -1.52
CA LEU A 610 9.41 11.54 -0.22
C LEU A 610 9.79 12.55 0.87
N ASN A 611 8.91 12.72 1.86
CA ASN A 611 9.18 13.57 3.02
C ASN A 611 9.12 12.74 4.32
N VAL A 612 10.23 12.72 5.06
CA VAL A 612 10.31 12.08 6.38
C VAL A 612 10.39 13.16 7.44
N ALA A 613 9.36 13.25 8.29
CA ALA A 613 9.27 14.27 9.33
C ALA A 613 10.32 14.05 10.46
N GLN A 614 10.58 15.09 11.25
CA GLN A 614 11.65 15.09 12.25
C GLN A 614 11.53 13.99 13.33
N SER A 615 10.30 13.66 13.75
CA SER A 615 10.01 12.59 14.72
C SER A 615 9.61 11.27 14.05
N ALA A 616 9.79 11.17 12.73
CA ALA A 616 9.42 10.01 11.95
C ALA A 616 10.65 9.19 11.56
N GLY A 617 10.40 7.99 11.06
CA GLY A 617 11.46 7.09 10.67
C GLY A 617 10.96 6.00 9.75
N ILE A 618 11.77 5.63 8.76
CA ILE A 618 11.56 4.45 7.92
C ILE A 618 12.56 3.40 8.40
N HIS A 619 12.07 2.29 8.95
CA HIS A 619 12.90 1.20 9.46
C HIS A 619 12.48 -0.12 8.82
N SER A 620 13.30 -0.63 7.91
CA SER A 620 13.09 -1.94 7.28
C SER A 620 14.00 -2.98 7.90
N GLN A 621 13.49 -4.19 8.16
CA GLN A 621 14.30 -5.35 8.53
C GLN A 621 14.89 -6.06 7.30
N GLY A 622 14.34 -5.85 6.10
CA GLY A 622 14.85 -6.35 4.83
C GLY A 622 15.48 -5.26 3.95
N ALA A 623 15.76 -5.60 2.70
CA ALA A 623 16.34 -4.69 1.71
C ALA A 623 15.37 -3.54 1.39
N THR A 624 15.89 -2.33 1.26
CA THR A 624 15.10 -1.13 1.00
C THR A 624 15.49 -0.48 -0.32
N SER A 625 14.52 -0.24 -1.19
CA SER A 625 14.68 0.52 -2.42
C SER A 625 13.75 1.73 -2.44
N LEU A 626 14.33 2.93 -2.50
CA LEU A 626 13.60 4.20 -2.62
C LEU A 626 13.82 4.75 -4.05
N ALA A 627 12.86 4.55 -4.93
CA ALA A 627 12.89 5.05 -6.30
C ALA A 627 12.01 6.31 -6.42
N ILE A 628 12.62 7.46 -6.15
CA ILE A 628 11.94 8.75 -6.05
C ILE A 628 12.30 9.61 -7.28
N THR A 629 11.33 10.05 -8.07
CA THR A 629 11.66 10.66 -9.38
C THR A 629 12.09 12.13 -9.29
N GLU A 630 11.81 12.82 -8.18
CA GLU A 630 12.22 14.20 -7.93
C GLU A 630 13.08 14.34 -6.67
N HIS A 631 12.48 14.59 -5.50
CA HIS A 631 13.21 15.01 -4.30
C HIS A 631 12.89 14.17 -3.06
N ILE A 632 13.92 13.90 -2.26
CA ILE A 632 13.82 13.32 -0.92
C ILE A 632 14.19 14.38 0.11
N GLU A 633 13.30 14.64 1.05
CA GLU A 633 13.52 15.52 2.21
C GLU A 633 13.46 14.67 3.48
N ASN A 634 14.62 14.34 4.04
CA ASN A 634 14.73 13.54 5.26
C ASN A 634 15.07 14.39 6.48
N ARG A 635 14.10 14.61 7.38
CA ARG A 635 14.33 15.25 8.69
C ARG A 635 14.40 14.25 9.85
N GLY A 636 14.09 12.99 9.59
CA GLY A 636 14.03 11.90 10.57
C GLY A 636 15.06 10.81 10.29
N SER A 637 14.65 9.55 10.36
CA SER A 637 15.51 8.40 10.09
C SER A 637 15.12 7.65 8.82
N ILE A 638 16.11 7.22 8.04
CA ILE A 638 15.93 6.21 6.99
C ILE A 638 16.94 5.09 7.26
N GLU A 639 16.45 3.91 7.62
CA GLU A 639 17.27 2.78 8.05
C GLU A 639 16.82 1.47 7.38
N SER A 640 17.80 0.71 6.89
CA SER A 640 17.62 -0.68 6.45
C SER A 640 18.60 -1.59 7.21
N HIS A 641 18.10 -2.73 7.71
CA HIS A 641 18.94 -3.79 8.30
C HIS A 641 19.56 -4.71 7.24
N ASP A 642 19.34 -4.42 5.96
CA ASP A 642 19.98 -5.05 4.80
C ASP A 642 20.49 -3.93 3.86
N ASP A 643 20.56 -4.18 2.56
CA ASP A 643 20.98 -3.21 1.56
C ASP A 643 19.94 -2.06 1.39
N LEU A 644 20.42 -0.81 1.30
CA LEU A 644 19.63 0.39 1.03
C LEU A 644 20.04 1.02 -0.31
N THR A 645 19.09 1.09 -1.25
CA THR A 645 19.26 1.80 -2.52
C THR A 645 18.35 3.02 -2.56
N ILE A 646 18.90 4.17 -2.92
CA ILE A 646 18.19 5.44 -3.10
C ILE A 646 18.45 5.96 -4.51
N GLU A 647 17.38 6.16 -5.28
CA GLU A 647 17.42 6.83 -6.57
C GLU A 647 16.56 8.10 -6.48
N ALA A 648 17.16 9.26 -6.77
CA ALA A 648 16.49 10.56 -6.74
C ALA A 648 17.10 11.58 -7.69
N GLN A 649 16.45 12.72 -7.96
CA GLN A 649 17.16 13.88 -8.51
C GLN A 649 17.90 14.61 -7.40
N GLU A 650 17.25 14.82 -6.27
CA GLU A 650 17.81 15.52 -5.11
C GLU A 650 17.54 14.74 -3.81
N VAL A 651 18.55 14.62 -2.96
CA VAL A 651 18.45 14.06 -1.62
C VAL A 651 18.91 15.11 -0.62
N VAL A 652 17.99 15.63 0.18
CA VAL A 652 18.29 16.53 1.29
C VAL A 652 18.15 15.75 2.59
N ASN A 653 19.29 15.46 3.22
CA ASN A 653 19.35 14.81 4.51
C ASN A 653 19.63 15.83 5.60
N HIS A 654 18.75 15.91 6.59
CA HIS A 654 18.89 16.77 7.77
C HIS A 654 19.20 15.98 9.05
N HIS A 655 19.15 14.66 9.01
CA HIS A 655 19.34 13.83 10.20
C HIS A 655 20.13 12.56 9.88
N HIS A 656 19.54 11.38 9.67
CA HIS A 656 20.35 10.22 9.27
C HIS A 656 19.74 9.29 8.23
N ILE A 657 20.63 8.75 7.39
CA ILE A 657 20.41 7.68 6.43
C ILE A 657 21.41 6.57 6.74
N ASN A 658 20.95 5.34 6.96
CA ASN A 658 21.78 4.21 7.35
C ASN A 658 21.41 2.89 6.66
N SER A 659 22.42 2.07 6.40
CA SER A 659 22.27 0.66 6.03
C SER A 659 23.21 -0.23 6.84
N ASP A 660 22.68 -1.36 7.31
CA ASP A 660 23.50 -2.38 7.98
C ASP A 660 24.31 -3.23 7.01
N ARG A 661 24.20 -3.02 5.70
CA ARG A 661 25.00 -3.65 4.66
C ARG A 661 25.38 -2.63 3.59
N GLU A 662 24.88 -2.78 2.37
CA GLU A 662 25.21 -1.97 1.22
C GLU A 662 24.42 -0.67 1.18
N LEU A 663 25.07 0.49 1.00
CA LEU A 663 24.36 1.76 0.73
C LEU A 663 24.71 2.31 -0.65
N SER A 664 23.71 2.41 -1.51
CA SER A 664 23.83 2.98 -2.85
C SER A 664 22.93 4.20 -3.01
N ILE A 665 23.50 5.39 -3.23
CA ILE A 665 22.76 6.63 -3.52
C ILE A 665 23.10 7.10 -4.93
N HIS A 666 22.09 7.12 -5.79
CA HIS A 666 22.13 7.65 -7.15
C HIS A 666 21.29 8.93 -7.21
N ALA A 667 21.94 10.09 -7.16
CA ALA A 667 21.24 11.37 -7.21
C ALA A 667 22.02 12.45 -7.94
N ARG A 668 21.36 13.45 -8.52
CA ARG A 668 22.09 14.58 -9.13
C ARG A 668 22.77 15.44 -8.07
N LEU A 669 22.11 15.64 -6.93
CA LEU A 669 22.62 16.37 -5.78
C LEU A 669 22.22 15.65 -4.49
N THR A 670 23.19 15.43 -3.62
CA THR A 670 22.97 14.99 -2.24
C THR A 670 23.49 16.07 -1.32
N THR A 671 22.58 16.66 -0.55
CA THR A 671 22.87 17.65 0.49
C THR A 671 22.74 16.98 1.84
N ASN A 672 23.88 16.67 2.47
CA ASN A 672 23.95 16.23 3.84
C ASN A 672 24.15 17.46 4.73
N SER A 673 23.08 17.88 5.40
CA SER A 673 23.01 19.15 6.13
C SER A 673 23.84 19.12 7.42
N PRO A 674 24.14 20.28 8.03
CA PRO A 674 24.92 20.34 9.28
C PRO A 674 24.40 19.40 10.37
N GLY A 675 25.30 18.58 10.92
CA GLY A 675 25.01 17.57 11.94
C GLY A 675 24.38 16.27 11.42
N ALA A 676 24.02 16.20 10.13
CA ALA A 676 23.43 15.02 9.52
C ALA A 676 24.48 13.95 9.17
N MET A 677 24.03 12.71 9.01
CA MET A 677 24.87 11.56 8.73
C MET A 677 24.33 10.68 7.62
N ILE A 678 25.22 10.21 6.74
CA ILE A 678 24.97 9.15 5.77
C ILE A 678 25.96 8.01 6.03
N ALA A 679 25.47 6.83 6.42
CA ALA A 679 26.33 5.75 6.90
C ALA A 679 25.98 4.36 6.35
N SER A 680 26.97 3.46 6.33
CA SER A 680 26.79 2.03 6.07
C SER A 680 27.78 1.17 6.86
N THR A 681 27.42 -0.07 7.23
CA THR A 681 28.42 -1.04 7.74
C THR A 681 29.25 -1.63 6.60
N GLY A 682 28.64 -1.77 5.43
CA GLY A 682 29.22 -2.38 4.25
C GLY A 682 29.88 -1.36 3.35
N ASN A 683 29.77 -1.61 2.05
CA ASN A 683 30.27 -0.69 1.03
C ASN A 683 29.24 0.44 0.81
N GLN A 684 29.74 1.61 0.42
CA GLN A 684 28.94 2.79 0.15
C GLN A 684 29.28 3.35 -1.23
N TRP A 685 28.31 3.45 -2.13
CA TRP A 685 28.45 4.09 -3.44
C TRP A 685 27.56 5.32 -3.50
N LEU A 686 28.18 6.47 -3.72
CA LEU A 686 27.51 7.75 -3.87
C LEU A 686 27.78 8.25 -5.28
N ALA A 687 26.86 7.98 -6.20
CA ALA A 687 26.86 8.56 -7.54
C ALA A 687 26.12 9.90 -7.45
N THR A 688 26.82 10.99 -7.11
CA THR A 688 26.19 12.29 -6.85
C THR A 688 27.16 13.48 -6.78
N ARG A 689 26.62 14.70 -6.94
CA ARG A 689 27.27 15.91 -6.40
C ARG A 689 26.99 15.95 -4.91
N LEU A 690 28.01 16.14 -4.08
CA LEU A 690 27.90 15.98 -2.65
C LEU A 690 28.19 17.29 -1.91
N ASP A 691 27.19 17.83 -1.24
CA ASP A 691 27.39 18.81 -0.17
C ASP A 691 27.38 18.07 1.16
N ASN A 692 28.51 18.08 1.86
CA ASN A 692 28.70 17.48 3.18
C ASN A 692 29.20 18.53 4.16
N THR A 693 28.70 19.76 4.05
CA THR A 693 29.09 20.87 4.93
C THR A 693 28.65 20.60 6.36
N GLU A 694 29.61 20.58 7.30
CA GLU A 694 29.38 20.32 8.73
C GLU A 694 28.67 18.99 9.03
N ALA A 695 28.79 18.03 8.12
CA ALA A 695 28.08 16.76 8.16
C ALA A 695 29.04 15.56 8.05
N THR A 696 28.51 14.35 8.23
CA THR A 696 29.32 13.11 8.22
C THR A 696 28.87 12.12 7.14
N VAL A 697 29.82 11.61 6.36
CA VAL A 697 29.68 10.42 5.52
C VAL A 697 30.61 9.33 6.06
N PHE A 698 30.07 8.14 6.33
CA PHE A 698 30.82 7.04 6.94
C PHE A 698 30.54 5.68 6.28
N SER A 699 31.59 5.00 5.83
CA SER A 699 31.52 3.62 5.36
C SER A 699 32.34 2.68 6.25
N GLY A 700 31.72 1.58 6.69
CA GLY A 700 32.40 0.51 7.41
C GLY A 700 33.31 -0.35 6.54
N ARG A 701 33.21 -0.26 5.21
CA ARG A 701 34.11 -0.91 4.24
C ARG A 701 34.58 0.09 3.19
N GLU A 702 34.27 -0.15 1.92
CA GLU A 702 34.72 0.66 0.80
C GLU A 702 33.77 1.83 0.54
N LEU A 703 34.32 3.02 0.30
CA LEU A 703 33.55 4.19 -0.12
C LEU A 703 33.91 4.57 -1.57
N ASP A 704 32.91 4.67 -2.45
CA ASP A 704 33.09 5.22 -3.78
C ASP A 704 32.18 6.43 -3.97
N VAL A 705 32.76 7.59 -4.27
CA VAL A 705 32.01 8.81 -4.61
C VAL A 705 32.32 9.17 -6.06
N THR A 706 31.35 8.98 -6.92
CA THR A 706 31.47 9.22 -8.36
C THR A 706 30.38 10.16 -8.84
N ASP A 707 30.50 10.61 -10.09
CA ASP A 707 29.45 11.36 -10.77
C ASP A 707 28.47 10.44 -11.52
N VAL A 708 27.19 10.84 -11.54
CA VAL A 708 26.16 10.27 -12.41
C VAL A 708 26.39 10.72 -13.85
N GLY A 709 26.98 9.84 -14.68
CA GLY A 709 26.83 9.91 -16.14
C GLY A 709 27.81 10.77 -16.94
N SER A 710 28.90 11.32 -16.38
CA SER A 710 29.81 12.16 -17.19
C SER A 710 31.01 11.41 -17.73
N LYS A 711 30.97 11.13 -19.04
CA LYS A 711 32.17 11.12 -19.90
C LYS A 711 32.79 12.53 -19.91
N GLY A 712 33.50 12.87 -18.83
CA GLY A 712 34.45 13.97 -18.70
C GLY A 712 34.03 15.35 -19.25
N ARG A 713 33.53 16.25 -18.40
CA ARG A 713 33.72 17.73 -18.48
C ARG A 713 33.05 18.46 -17.28
N GLY A 714 33.77 18.59 -16.17
CA GLY A 714 33.83 19.82 -15.36
C GLY A 714 32.59 20.44 -14.68
N GLN A 715 31.53 19.70 -14.32
CA GLN A 715 30.37 20.25 -13.61
C GLN A 715 30.05 19.59 -12.25
N THR A 716 30.92 18.69 -11.76
CA THR A 716 30.68 17.97 -10.51
C THR A 716 31.64 18.35 -9.41
N TRP A 717 31.12 18.30 -8.18
CA TRP A 717 31.84 18.77 -7.02
C TRP A 717 31.46 17.98 -5.78
N LEU A 718 32.40 17.96 -4.84
CA LEU A 718 32.25 17.51 -3.48
C LEU A 718 32.70 18.67 -2.60
N ASP A 719 31.80 19.19 -1.75
CA ASP A 719 32.11 20.21 -0.75
C ASP A 719 32.01 19.57 0.63
N ASN A 720 33.15 19.49 1.32
CA ASN A 720 33.29 18.92 2.65
C ASN A 720 33.74 20.02 3.61
N GLN A 721 33.08 21.17 3.55
CA GLN A 721 33.44 22.30 4.40
C GLN A 721 33.14 21.97 5.87
N SER A 722 34.14 22.00 6.75
CA SER A 722 34.00 21.58 8.16
C SER A 722 33.39 20.18 8.35
N GLY A 723 33.31 19.36 7.29
CA GLY A 723 32.65 18.06 7.29
C GLY A 723 33.64 16.91 7.44
N ARG A 724 33.11 15.70 7.60
CA ARG A 724 33.90 14.46 7.69
C ARG A 724 33.41 13.44 6.68
N ILE A 725 34.34 12.89 5.92
CA ILE A 725 34.14 11.74 5.05
C ILE A 725 35.14 10.67 5.48
N GLU A 726 34.66 9.47 5.80
CA GLU A 726 35.51 8.38 6.24
C GLU A 726 35.08 7.02 5.70
N ALA A 727 36.06 6.23 5.26
CA ALA A 727 35.93 4.80 5.01
C ALA A 727 36.89 4.03 5.92
N LEU A 728 36.43 2.96 6.56
CA LEU A 728 37.34 2.05 7.29
C LEU A 728 38.15 1.17 6.32
N GLY A 729 37.61 0.86 5.15
CA GLY A 729 38.32 0.22 4.03
C GLY A 729 39.04 1.23 3.16
N SER A 730 39.05 1.00 1.84
CA SER A 730 39.56 1.97 0.87
C SER A 730 38.48 2.98 0.47
N ALA A 731 38.92 4.12 -0.05
CA ALA A 731 38.02 5.15 -0.56
C ALA A 731 38.47 5.63 -1.94
N ARG A 732 37.51 5.80 -2.84
CA ARG A 732 37.68 6.36 -4.17
C ARG A 732 36.74 7.56 -4.32
N ILE A 733 37.27 8.69 -4.78
CA ILE A 733 36.50 9.90 -5.06
C ILE A 733 36.89 10.39 -6.45
N GLU A 734 35.95 10.40 -7.38
CA GLU A 734 36.15 10.87 -8.76
C GLU A 734 35.11 11.93 -9.14
N VAL A 735 35.44 13.22 -8.94
CA VAL A 735 34.56 14.37 -9.20
C VAL A 735 35.33 15.54 -9.80
N GLY A 736 34.67 16.50 -10.46
CA GLY A 736 35.36 17.64 -11.07
C GLY A 736 36.12 18.53 -10.09
N LEU A 737 35.54 18.82 -8.92
CA LEU A 737 36.09 19.69 -7.89
C LEU A 737 35.96 19.04 -6.51
N ILE A 738 37.07 18.94 -5.76
CA ILE A 738 37.06 18.53 -4.36
C ILE A 738 37.39 19.75 -3.51
N ARG A 739 36.50 20.13 -2.59
CA ARG A 739 36.73 21.15 -1.56
C ARG A 739 36.72 20.49 -0.19
N ASN A 740 37.86 20.54 0.49
CA ASN A 740 38.01 20.08 1.87
C ASN A 740 38.53 21.26 2.71
N THR A 741 37.64 22.22 2.95
CA THR A 741 37.98 23.55 3.47
C THR A 741 37.41 23.78 4.86
N GLN A 742 38.18 24.42 5.73
CA GLN A 742 37.66 24.85 7.02
C GLN A 742 36.53 25.87 6.81
N GLY A 743 35.49 25.78 7.62
CA GLY A 743 34.44 26.79 7.66
C GLY A 743 34.91 28.10 8.28
N GLU A 744 33.95 28.99 8.59
CA GLU A 744 34.26 30.32 9.10
C GLU A 744 35.05 30.27 10.43
N VAL A 745 36.15 31.03 10.49
CA VAL A 745 36.96 31.19 11.70
C VAL A 745 36.86 32.62 12.19
N VAL A 746 36.43 32.79 13.44
CA VAL A 746 36.27 34.11 14.07
C VAL A 746 37.54 34.50 14.84
N PHE A 747 38.10 35.66 14.49
CA PHE A 747 39.29 36.23 15.14
C PHE A 747 38.98 37.52 15.89
N ASP A 748 39.49 37.63 17.11
CA ASP A 748 39.79 38.92 17.71
C ASP A 748 41.18 39.38 17.26
N ARG A 749 41.39 40.70 17.13
CA ARG A 749 42.70 41.29 16.79
C ARG A 749 43.16 42.22 17.89
N SER A 750 44.40 42.03 18.33
CA SER A 750 45.09 42.94 19.25
C SER A 750 46.40 43.42 18.62
N LEU A 751 46.74 44.70 18.83
CA LEU A 751 48.02 45.25 18.37
C LEU A 751 49.12 44.79 19.34
N VAL A 752 50.11 44.05 18.84
CA VAL A 752 51.23 43.57 19.67
C VAL A 752 52.39 44.55 19.62
N THR A 753 52.75 45.01 18.43
CA THR A 753 53.86 45.97 18.27
C THR A 753 53.53 47.03 17.23
N ASP A 754 53.91 48.26 17.49
CA ASP A 754 53.89 49.38 16.53
C ASP A 754 55.27 50.04 16.52
N THR A 755 56.06 49.77 15.48
CA THR A 755 57.48 50.15 15.43
C THR A 755 57.77 50.99 14.19
N LEU A 756 58.60 52.01 14.34
CA LEU A 756 59.08 52.83 13.22
C LEU A 756 60.60 52.75 13.24
N HIS A 757 61.20 52.37 12.11
CA HIS A 757 62.65 52.28 11.93
C HIS A 757 63.11 53.22 10.82
N GLY A 758 64.29 53.82 10.93
CA GLY A 758 64.83 54.74 9.93
C GLY A 758 66.24 54.33 9.52
N GLN A 759 66.50 54.22 8.22
CA GLN A 759 67.83 53.98 7.65
C GLN A 759 68.26 55.17 6.77
N CYS A 760 69.48 55.65 6.96
CA CYS A 760 70.01 56.75 6.17
C CYS A 760 70.73 56.20 4.93
N ASP A 761 70.36 56.70 3.75
CA ASP A 761 70.86 56.28 2.43
C ASP A 761 71.98 57.25 1.99
N ASP A 762 71.72 58.56 1.99
CA ASP A 762 72.73 59.62 1.82
C ASP A 762 72.74 60.57 3.01
N CYS A 763 73.79 60.50 3.82
CA CYS A 763 73.94 61.27 5.06
C CYS A 763 74.89 62.48 4.93
N LYS A 764 75.36 62.80 3.72
CA LYS A 764 76.39 63.83 3.46
C LYS A 764 75.75 65.13 2.98
N GLY A 765 76.35 66.29 3.33
CA GLY A 765 75.88 67.61 2.87
C GLY A 765 74.71 68.24 3.67
N ARG A 766 74.09 69.30 3.10
CA ARG A 766 73.00 70.09 3.74
C ARG A 766 71.61 69.45 3.60
N HIS A 767 71.47 68.49 2.68
CA HIS A 767 70.28 67.66 2.51
C HIS A 767 70.66 66.19 2.72
N ARG A 768 69.74 65.40 3.25
CA ARG A 768 69.91 63.97 3.50
C ARG A 768 68.78 63.19 2.87
N ALA A 769 69.07 61.95 2.53
CA ALA A 769 68.10 60.98 2.07
C ALA A 769 68.09 59.74 2.96
N GLY A 770 66.93 59.13 3.15
CA GLY A 770 66.78 57.91 3.91
C GLY A 770 65.41 57.27 3.76
N PHE A 771 65.33 56.03 4.20
CA PHE A 771 64.15 55.20 4.22
C PHE A 771 63.62 55.09 5.65
N PHE A 772 62.30 55.08 5.81
CA PHE A 772 61.66 54.83 7.10
C PHE A 772 60.65 53.70 6.95
N THR A 773 60.74 52.66 7.77
CA THR A 773 59.83 51.52 7.75
C THR A 773 58.95 51.55 9.00
N HIS A 774 57.66 51.76 8.81
CA HIS A 774 56.64 51.68 9.83
C HIS A 774 56.05 50.27 9.84
N ARG A 775 56.27 49.49 10.89
CA ARG A 775 55.83 48.10 11.03
C ARG A 775 54.86 47.96 12.20
N LYS A 776 53.61 47.60 11.89
CA LYS A 776 52.57 47.18 12.85
C LYS A 776 52.42 45.67 12.82
N VAL A 777 52.45 45.01 13.97
CA VAL A 777 52.17 43.58 14.13
C VAL A 777 50.91 43.42 14.97
N TRP A 778 49.89 42.82 14.38
CA TRP A 778 48.64 42.46 15.03
C TRP A 778 48.66 40.97 15.34
N GLN A 779 48.30 40.58 16.55
CA GLN A 779 48.04 39.19 16.92
C GLN A 779 46.55 38.90 16.76
N ARG A 780 46.27 37.72 16.19
CA ARG A 780 44.93 37.16 16.09
C ARG A 780 44.75 36.16 17.22
N THR A 781 43.70 36.34 18.00
CA THR A 781 43.26 35.35 18.98
C THR A 781 41.99 34.70 18.46
N GLN A 782 42.02 33.37 18.33
CA GLN A 782 40.89 32.60 17.82
C GLN A 782 39.77 32.57 18.87
N LYS A 783 38.57 32.99 18.48
CA LYS A 783 37.39 33.01 19.36
C LYS A 783 36.52 31.77 19.19
N SER A 784 36.46 31.25 17.97
CA SER A 784 35.82 29.97 17.65
C SER A 784 36.73 29.19 16.70
N PRO A 785 37.17 27.97 17.06
CA PRO A 785 37.86 27.10 16.14
C PRO A 785 36.88 26.53 15.12
N GLY A 786 36.94 26.98 13.86
CA GLY A 786 36.24 26.28 12.80
C GLY A 786 36.68 24.81 12.75
N THR A 787 35.75 23.89 12.51
CA THR A 787 36.02 22.45 12.52
C THR A 787 36.99 22.07 11.40
N MET A 788 37.98 21.24 11.72
CA MET A 788 38.91 20.71 10.71
C MET A 788 38.14 19.77 9.77
N PRO A 789 38.08 20.06 8.46
CA PRO A 789 37.45 19.17 7.50
C PRO A 789 38.32 17.93 7.25
N GLN A 790 37.71 16.76 7.15
CA GLN A 790 38.41 15.47 7.11
C GLN A 790 37.95 14.61 5.95
N ILE A 791 38.90 14.07 5.17
CA ILE A 791 38.69 12.97 4.22
C ILE A 791 39.64 11.84 4.60
N LEU A 792 39.08 10.70 4.98
CA LEU A 792 39.82 9.64 5.66
C LEU A 792 39.56 8.28 5.00
N SER A 793 40.62 7.48 4.91
CA SER A 793 40.57 6.08 4.53
C SER A 793 41.40 5.24 5.50
N GLY A 794 40.86 4.10 5.94
CA GLY A 794 41.59 3.12 6.74
C GLY A 794 42.60 2.31 5.91
N ASN A 795 42.40 2.22 4.60
CA ASN A 795 43.33 1.59 3.66
C ASN A 795 43.80 2.59 2.60
N LYS A 796 43.52 2.35 1.31
CA LYS A 796 43.94 3.21 0.19
C LYS A 796 42.96 4.37 0.00
N LEU A 797 43.46 5.57 -0.32
CA LEU A 797 42.64 6.70 -0.73
C LEU A 797 43.02 7.13 -2.15
N SER A 798 42.05 7.13 -3.07
CA SER A 798 42.24 7.55 -4.45
C SER A 798 41.35 8.76 -4.75
N LEU A 799 41.95 9.92 -5.01
CA LEU A 799 41.25 11.14 -5.38
C LEU A 799 41.55 11.50 -6.83
N LYS A 800 40.51 11.74 -7.63
CA LYS A 800 40.62 12.18 -9.01
C LYS A 800 39.74 13.39 -9.24
N SER A 801 40.34 14.47 -9.71
CA SER A 801 39.63 15.73 -9.96
C SER A 801 40.24 16.57 -11.08
N GLN A 802 39.57 17.66 -11.45
CA GLN A 802 40.22 18.75 -12.18
C GLN A 802 40.87 19.71 -11.18
N ARG A 803 40.19 19.97 -10.06
CA ARG A 803 40.72 20.82 -8.99
C ARG A 803 40.50 20.18 -7.63
N LEU A 804 41.55 20.19 -6.80
CA LEU A 804 41.48 19.85 -5.39
C LEU A 804 41.91 21.08 -4.59
N LYS A 805 41.03 21.57 -3.73
CA LYS A 805 41.33 22.59 -2.74
C LYS A 805 41.16 21.99 -1.35
N SER A 806 42.21 22.02 -0.54
CA SER A 806 42.10 21.77 0.89
C SER A 806 42.65 22.95 1.69
N GLU A 807 41.90 23.40 2.68
CA GLU A 807 42.23 24.56 3.51
C GLU A 807 42.01 24.23 4.99
N GLY A 808 43.06 24.32 5.81
CA GLY A 808 43.04 23.93 7.23
C GLY A 808 42.60 22.47 7.47
N GLY A 809 42.67 21.60 6.46
CA GLY A 809 42.02 20.28 6.44
C GLY A 809 42.97 19.09 6.49
N LEU A 810 42.41 17.91 6.74
CA LEU A 810 43.12 16.64 6.74
C LEU A 810 42.60 15.72 5.63
N ILE A 811 43.51 15.19 4.82
CA ILE A 811 43.26 14.09 3.88
C ILE A 811 44.25 12.98 4.18
N SER A 812 43.76 11.80 4.55
CA SER A 812 44.61 10.73 5.07
C SER A 812 44.22 9.36 4.51
N ALA A 813 45.21 8.59 4.07
CA ALA A 813 45.11 7.17 3.82
C ALA A 813 45.86 6.35 4.88
N GLY A 814 45.34 5.18 5.25
CA GLY A 814 46.05 4.21 6.09
C GLY A 814 47.25 3.59 5.36
N THR A 815 47.14 3.38 4.06
CA THR A 815 48.23 2.86 3.21
C THR A 815 48.64 3.91 2.16
N ASP A 816 48.13 3.79 0.95
CA ASP A 816 48.50 4.62 -0.19
C ASP A 816 47.51 5.76 -0.40
N LEU A 817 48.02 6.98 -0.49
CA LEU A 817 47.29 8.16 -0.95
C LEU A 817 47.67 8.46 -2.40
N SER A 818 46.72 8.35 -3.32
CA SER A 818 46.90 8.69 -4.73
C SER A 818 45.99 9.85 -5.11
N ILE A 819 46.55 10.96 -5.58
CA ILE A 819 45.79 12.12 -6.06
C ILE A 819 46.17 12.40 -7.51
N ARG A 820 45.15 12.45 -8.38
CA ARG A 820 45.27 12.88 -9.77
C ARG A 820 44.39 14.10 -9.99
N SER A 821 45.00 15.30 -10.07
CA SER A 821 44.27 16.55 -10.26
C SER A 821 45.04 17.53 -11.11
N ASP A 822 44.38 18.30 -11.98
CA ASP A 822 45.08 19.32 -12.77
C ASP A 822 45.67 20.39 -11.85
N ASP A 823 44.86 20.93 -10.94
CA ASP A 823 45.30 21.90 -9.94
C ASP A 823 45.10 21.34 -8.51
N ILE A 824 46.12 21.45 -7.68
CA ILE A 824 46.12 21.07 -6.26
C ILE A 824 46.51 22.29 -5.42
N SER A 825 45.59 22.78 -4.59
CA SER A 825 45.80 23.89 -3.65
C SER A 825 45.68 23.37 -2.21
N LEU A 826 46.77 23.49 -1.44
CA LEU A 826 46.86 23.08 -0.04
C LEU A 826 47.19 24.29 0.81
N ASP A 827 46.16 25.06 1.15
CA ASP A 827 46.32 26.31 1.87
C ASP A 827 46.27 26.02 3.38
N SER A 828 47.30 26.41 4.13
CA SER A 828 47.15 26.38 5.59
C SER A 828 46.19 27.48 6.03
N SER A 829 45.44 27.27 7.12
CA SER A 829 44.55 28.29 7.67
C SER A 829 45.33 29.52 8.17
N HIS A 830 44.63 30.62 8.42
CA HIS A 830 45.18 31.93 8.81
C HIS A 830 46.35 31.88 9.81
N ALA A 831 47.38 32.70 9.58
CA ALA A 831 48.47 32.82 10.55
C ALA A 831 48.05 33.66 11.78
N LEU A 832 48.66 33.36 12.93
CA LEU A 832 48.39 34.01 14.21
C LEU A 832 48.79 35.49 14.27
N GLN A 833 49.56 36.00 13.31
CA GLN A 833 49.91 37.42 13.25
C GLN A 833 49.74 38.01 11.85
N THR A 834 49.30 39.27 11.78
CA THR A 834 49.30 40.09 10.56
C THR A 834 50.26 41.25 10.74
N VAL A 835 51.19 41.40 9.79
CA VAL A 835 52.18 42.47 9.77
C VAL A 835 51.84 43.45 8.66
N HIS A 836 51.75 44.74 9.01
CA HIS A 836 51.61 45.86 8.08
C HIS A 836 52.90 46.67 8.11
N GLU A 837 53.60 46.74 6.99
CA GLU A 837 54.83 47.52 6.79
C GLU A 837 54.64 48.62 5.76
N LYS A 838 54.76 49.89 6.16
CA LYS A 838 54.81 51.05 5.25
C LYS A 838 56.23 51.57 5.16
N HIS A 839 56.72 51.71 3.94
CA HIS A 839 58.06 52.21 3.64
C HIS A 839 57.94 53.62 3.09
N TYR A 840 58.58 54.58 3.73
CA TYR A 840 58.66 55.98 3.33
C TYR A 840 60.06 56.31 2.84
N ARG A 841 60.17 57.16 1.82
CA ARG A 841 61.44 57.69 1.34
C ARG A 841 61.45 59.20 1.52
N GLY A 842 62.48 59.70 2.19
CA GLY A 842 62.82 61.12 2.18
C GLY A 842 64.00 61.32 1.26
N SER A 843 63.86 62.08 0.17
CA SER A 843 64.90 62.24 -0.85
C SER A 843 65.66 63.58 -0.76
N ARG A 844 65.19 64.55 0.05
CA ARG A 844 65.84 65.87 0.21
C ARG A 844 65.54 66.58 1.53
N LEU A 845 65.60 65.84 2.63
CA LEU A 845 65.35 66.36 3.98
C LEU A 845 66.52 67.25 4.43
N ARG A 846 66.28 68.41 5.05
CA ARG A 846 67.39 69.23 5.56
C ARG A 846 68.10 68.44 6.66
N LYS A 847 69.43 68.59 6.79
CA LYS A 847 70.24 67.84 7.77
C LYS A 847 69.65 67.84 9.20
N GLY A 848 69.16 69.00 9.67
CA GLY A 848 68.54 69.13 10.99
C GLY A 848 67.22 68.38 11.13
N ASP A 849 66.35 68.47 10.12
CA ASP A 849 65.04 67.79 10.09
C ASP A 849 65.23 66.27 10.00
N PHE A 850 66.15 65.81 9.15
CA PHE A 850 66.51 64.40 9.04
C PHE A 850 67.10 63.88 10.35
N GLN A 851 68.01 64.61 11.00
CA GLN A 851 68.58 64.19 12.28
C GLN A 851 67.52 64.10 13.38
N ARG A 852 66.60 65.07 13.49
CA ARG A 852 65.50 65.01 14.45
C ARG A 852 64.61 63.80 14.22
N LEU A 853 64.19 63.57 12.97
CA LEU A 853 63.35 62.43 12.60
C LEU A 853 64.10 61.09 12.80
N PHE A 854 65.32 60.97 12.29
CA PHE A 854 66.12 59.74 12.36
C PHE A 854 66.54 59.37 13.78
N TYR A 855 66.96 60.34 14.61
CA TYR A 855 67.26 60.09 16.01
C TYR A 855 66.00 59.77 16.79
N TRP A 856 64.89 60.49 16.58
CA TRP A 856 63.64 60.20 17.27
C TRP A 856 63.12 58.79 16.95
N VAL A 857 63.12 58.41 15.67
CA VAL A 857 62.71 57.09 15.20
C VAL A 857 63.59 55.96 15.74
N ASN A 858 64.93 56.09 15.68
CA ASN A 858 65.81 55.00 16.13
C ASN A 858 66.08 54.97 17.64
N TYR A 859 65.90 56.09 18.34
CA TYR A 859 66.09 56.17 19.79
C TYR A 859 64.82 55.82 20.57
N TYR A 860 63.62 56.16 20.07
CA TYR A 860 62.35 55.83 20.73
C TYR A 860 61.59 54.66 20.08
N GLY A 861 61.81 54.40 18.79
CA GLY A 861 61.14 53.30 18.06
C GLY A 861 61.61 51.89 18.45
N THR A 862 62.74 51.78 19.17
CA THR A 862 63.24 50.52 19.74
C THR A 862 62.66 50.20 21.13
N PHE A 863 61.98 51.15 21.79
CA PHE A 863 61.46 51.01 23.16
C PHE A 863 59.92 51.03 23.26
N ALA A 864 59.21 50.84 22.15
CA ALA A 864 57.74 50.98 22.06
C ALA A 864 56.94 49.82 22.71
N SER A 865 57.33 49.40 23.91
CA SER A 865 56.49 48.59 24.81
C SER A 865 56.36 49.20 26.23
N MET A 866 56.75 50.46 26.45
CA MET A 866 56.57 51.16 27.73
C MET A 866 55.74 52.45 27.57
N THR A 867 54.80 52.66 28.50
CA THR A 867 53.98 53.85 28.63
C THR A 867 54.87 55.09 28.84
N VAL A 868 54.86 56.03 27.89
CA VAL A 868 55.68 57.25 27.95
C VAL A 868 54.87 58.39 28.63
N PRO A 869 55.43 59.17 29.57
CA PRO A 869 54.72 60.29 30.21
C PRO A 869 54.34 61.41 29.22
N SER A 870 53.16 61.99 29.42
CA SER A 870 52.34 62.84 28.53
C SER A 870 52.89 64.23 28.13
N TYR A 871 54.18 64.52 28.28
CA TYR A 871 54.73 65.87 28.01
C TYR A 871 55.26 66.09 26.58
N PHE A 872 55.16 65.10 25.70
CA PHE A 872 55.49 65.22 24.26
C PHE A 872 54.41 64.52 23.44
N TRP A 873 53.55 65.28 22.73
CA TRP A 873 52.54 64.71 21.82
C TRP A 873 53.16 64.36 20.44
N PRO A 874 52.69 63.32 19.71
CA PRO A 874 51.40 62.68 19.88
C PRO A 874 51.41 61.16 20.14
N LEU A 875 51.10 60.79 21.39
CA LEU A 875 50.34 59.59 21.71
C LEU A 875 49.02 60.08 22.32
N ASP A 876 47.88 59.58 21.86
CA ASP A 876 46.61 59.79 22.54
C ASP A 876 46.49 58.89 23.79
N ALA A 877 45.48 59.14 24.62
CA ALA A 877 45.30 58.48 25.93
C ALA A 877 45.13 56.94 25.87
N GLY A 878 45.10 56.36 24.67
CA GLY A 878 45.10 54.92 24.41
C GLY A 878 46.46 54.33 24.01
N GLY A 879 47.54 55.12 23.98
CA GLY A 879 48.88 54.64 23.62
C GLY A 879 49.09 54.38 22.12
N SER A 880 48.19 54.87 21.25
CA SER A 880 48.35 54.77 19.80
C SER A 880 49.09 55.98 19.22
N PHE A 881 49.96 55.72 18.25
CA PHE A 881 50.58 56.78 17.44
C PHE A 881 49.49 57.51 16.64
N GLN A 882 49.33 58.83 16.82
CA GLN A 882 48.47 59.58 15.90
C GLN A 882 49.01 59.44 14.48
N SER A 883 48.17 59.03 13.55
CA SER A 883 48.43 59.05 12.10
C SER A 883 48.71 60.46 11.55
N SER A 884 48.65 61.49 12.41
CA SER A 884 49.01 62.86 12.11
C SER A 884 50.50 63.15 12.34
N ILE A 885 51.40 62.23 11.96
CA ILE A 885 52.55 62.75 11.21
C ILE A 885 51.91 63.33 9.96
N SER A 886 51.52 64.61 10.00
CA SER A 886 51.51 65.42 8.79
C SER A 886 52.91 65.19 8.25
N THR A 887 53.03 64.34 7.23
CA THR A 887 54.28 64.11 6.55
C THR A 887 54.93 65.47 6.41
N PRO A 888 56.16 65.71 6.90
CA PRO A 888 56.91 66.82 6.32
C PRO A 888 56.72 66.65 4.81
N ASP A 889 56.38 67.70 4.05
CA ASP A 889 56.00 67.65 2.61
C ASP A 889 57.05 66.96 1.68
N ARG A 890 58.04 66.29 2.27
CA ARG A 890 59.25 65.68 1.72
C ARG A 890 59.41 64.19 2.07
N LEU A 891 58.47 63.53 2.75
CA LEU A 891 58.42 62.05 2.86
C LEU A 891 57.35 61.51 1.90
N SER A 892 57.76 60.70 0.92
CA SER A 892 56.84 60.01 0.02
C SER A 892 56.73 58.54 0.40
N LEU A 893 55.53 57.96 0.36
CA LEU A 893 55.36 56.51 0.49
C LEU A 893 56.07 55.82 -0.70
N ALA A 894 57.05 54.99 -0.39
CA ALA A 894 57.84 54.23 -1.35
C ALA A 894 57.29 52.82 -1.58
N GLY A 895 56.53 52.27 -0.61
CA GLY A 895 55.82 51.01 -0.76
C GLY A 895 55.11 50.58 0.51
N GLU A 896 54.10 49.72 0.38
CA GLU A 896 53.41 49.10 1.51
C GLU A 896 53.42 47.58 1.32
N LYS A 897 53.60 46.84 2.41
CA LYS A 897 53.54 45.38 2.46
C LYS A 897 52.62 44.96 3.58
N ILE A 898 51.67 44.07 3.29
CA ILE A 898 50.86 43.41 4.30
C ILE A 898 51.09 41.92 4.12
N PHE A 899 51.50 41.23 5.19
CA PHE A 899 51.77 39.80 5.16
C PHE A 899 51.46 39.15 6.50
N GLU A 900 51.17 37.86 6.47
CA GLU A 900 50.91 37.07 7.68
C GLU A 900 52.22 36.43 8.20
N GLN A 901 52.39 36.36 9.53
CA GLN A 901 53.55 35.73 10.20
C GLN A 901 53.08 34.81 11.33
N GLY A 902 53.92 33.82 11.66
CA GLY A 902 53.65 32.83 12.72
C GLY A 902 53.20 31.47 12.17
N ALA A 903 53.04 30.50 13.06
CA ALA A 903 52.50 29.19 12.71
C ALA A 903 51.04 29.32 12.26
N PRO A 904 50.60 28.55 11.25
CA PRO A 904 49.17 28.46 10.91
C PRO A 904 48.40 27.84 12.09
N LEU A 905 47.13 28.21 12.25
CA LEU A 905 46.25 27.67 13.28
C LEU A 905 45.96 26.18 13.09
N LEU A 906 45.67 25.81 11.84
CA LEU A 906 45.53 24.46 11.32
C LEU A 906 46.35 24.34 10.03
N ALA A 907 47.28 23.38 10.03
CA ALA A 907 48.06 23.00 8.87
C ALA A 907 47.24 22.05 7.98
N THR A 908 47.27 22.28 6.66
CA THR A 908 46.60 21.38 5.70
C THR A 908 47.44 20.14 5.45
N THR A 909 46.98 19.02 5.98
CA THR A 909 47.73 17.78 5.98
C THR A 909 47.22 16.83 4.91
N LEU A 910 48.09 16.48 3.96
CA LEU A 910 47.92 15.28 3.15
C LEU A 910 48.87 14.20 3.65
N GLN A 911 48.36 12.98 3.88
CA GLN A 911 49.20 11.89 4.33
C GLN A 911 48.81 10.51 3.80
N GLY A 912 49.82 9.68 3.55
CA GLY A 912 49.68 8.25 3.30
C GLY A 912 50.59 7.46 4.25
N GLY A 913 50.04 6.45 4.91
CA GLY A 913 50.81 5.60 5.83
C GLY A 913 51.98 4.86 5.16
N GLN A 914 51.87 4.54 3.87
CA GLN A 914 52.95 3.95 3.08
C GLN A 914 53.43 4.92 1.99
N SER A 915 52.60 5.20 1.00
CA SER A 915 52.98 6.04 -0.12
C SER A 915 52.04 7.23 -0.34
N VAL A 916 52.60 8.31 -0.91
CA VAL A 916 51.83 9.43 -1.45
C VAL A 916 52.24 9.64 -2.90
N VAL A 917 51.27 9.62 -3.81
CA VAL A 917 51.46 9.85 -5.24
C VAL A 917 50.60 11.02 -5.68
N LEU A 918 51.22 12.11 -6.17
CA LEU A 918 50.51 13.26 -6.73
C LEU A 918 50.85 13.42 -8.22
N ASN A 919 49.81 13.42 -9.05
CA ASN A 919 49.93 13.60 -10.50
C ASN A 919 49.07 14.78 -10.96
N GLY A 920 49.60 15.67 -11.81
CA GLY A 920 48.83 16.85 -12.22
C GLY A 920 49.58 17.91 -13.03
N ARG A 921 49.03 19.13 -13.07
CA ARG A 921 49.70 20.31 -13.64
C ARG A 921 50.33 21.16 -12.55
N THR A 922 49.58 21.53 -11.52
CA THR A 922 50.04 22.46 -10.49
C THR A 922 49.84 21.92 -9.07
N LEU A 923 50.84 22.13 -8.22
CA LEU A 923 50.74 21.98 -6.76
C LEU A 923 51.19 23.29 -6.11
N ALA A 924 50.30 23.89 -5.31
CA ALA A 924 50.62 25.02 -4.44
C ALA A 924 50.32 24.62 -2.99
N ALA A 925 51.35 24.64 -2.14
CA ALA A 925 51.24 24.23 -0.74
C ALA A 925 51.78 25.28 0.23
N GLY A 926 51.00 25.56 1.28
CA GLY A 926 51.31 26.45 2.41
C GLY A 926 50.45 27.71 2.44
N LEU A 927 50.80 28.69 3.29
CA LEU A 927 50.06 29.95 3.36
C LEU A 927 50.13 30.71 2.02
N SER A 928 48.98 30.99 1.41
CA SER A 928 48.87 31.88 0.26
C SER A 928 49.41 33.27 0.64
N HIS A 929 50.67 33.55 0.31
CA HIS A 929 51.13 34.94 0.20
C HIS A 929 50.32 35.58 -0.94
N ARG A 930 49.25 36.31 -0.62
CA ARG A 930 48.72 37.32 -1.54
C ARG A 930 49.61 38.55 -1.40
N PRO A 931 50.61 38.79 -2.28
CA PRO A 931 51.21 40.10 -2.34
C PRO A 931 50.09 41.08 -2.74
N VAL A 932 49.78 42.03 -1.86
CA VAL A 932 48.98 43.19 -2.25
C VAL A 932 49.69 43.85 -3.43
N LYS A 933 49.00 44.02 -4.57
CA LYS A 933 49.56 44.71 -5.74
C LYS A 933 50.19 46.02 -5.27
N PRO A 934 51.44 46.35 -5.66
CA PRO A 934 51.96 47.68 -5.42
C PRO A 934 51.08 48.64 -6.23
N GLU A 935 50.29 49.47 -5.55
CA GLU A 935 49.72 50.64 -6.20
C GLU A 935 50.87 51.49 -6.73
N ARG A 936 50.76 51.84 -8.01
CA ARG A 936 51.73 52.53 -8.86
C ARG A 936 52.76 53.37 -8.10
N ALA A 937 54.02 52.94 -8.12
CA ALA A 937 55.16 53.83 -8.00
C ALA A 937 56.12 53.52 -9.15
N GLY A 938 56.10 54.36 -10.18
CA GLY A 938 57.07 54.30 -11.27
C GLY A 938 58.43 54.74 -10.78
N LEU A 939 59.29 53.81 -10.37
CA LEU A 939 60.73 54.02 -10.20
C LEU A 939 61.46 52.77 -10.68
N ARG A 940 62.28 52.94 -11.73
CA ARG A 940 62.95 51.87 -12.49
C ARG A 940 64.18 51.24 -11.82
N ASP A 941 64.58 51.69 -10.64
CA ASP A 941 65.70 51.13 -9.90
C ASP A 941 65.37 51.09 -8.40
N SER A 942 64.84 49.97 -7.94
CA SER A 942 64.83 49.64 -6.50
C SER A 942 65.98 48.65 -6.23
N PRO A 943 66.93 48.96 -5.35
CA PRO A 943 67.88 47.94 -4.90
C PRO A 943 67.09 46.82 -4.23
N GLN A 944 67.48 45.57 -4.49
CA GLN A 944 66.97 44.42 -3.75
C GLN A 944 67.24 44.67 -2.26
N PHE A 945 66.19 44.92 -1.49
CA PHE A 945 66.29 44.99 -0.05
C PHE A 945 66.58 43.58 0.45
N ASN A 946 67.85 43.30 0.75
CA ASN A 946 68.22 42.10 1.51
C ASN A 946 67.40 42.10 2.80
N THR A 947 66.59 41.06 2.97
CA THR A 947 65.97 40.71 4.24
C THR A 947 67.07 40.65 5.29
N PHE A 948 67.01 41.51 6.31
CA PHE A 948 67.81 41.34 7.51
C PHE A 948 67.52 39.94 8.08
N PRO A 949 68.53 39.17 8.51
CA PRO A 949 68.27 37.94 9.24
C PRO A 949 67.50 38.31 10.50
N VAL A 950 66.31 37.73 10.65
CA VAL A 950 65.56 37.81 11.88
C VAL A 950 66.37 37.06 12.94
N GLN A 951 67.00 37.77 13.86
CA GLN A 951 67.34 37.18 15.14
C GLN A 951 66.02 36.75 15.76
N ALA A 952 65.89 35.45 16.03
CA ALA A 952 64.76 34.86 16.71
C ALA A 952 64.54 35.61 18.04
N PHE A 953 63.53 36.48 18.07
CA PHE A 953 63.06 37.04 19.33
C PHE A 953 62.35 35.90 20.07
N GLY A 954 63.01 35.41 21.10
CA GLY A 954 62.46 34.48 22.09
C GLY A 954 61.25 35.11 22.76
N GLY A 955 60.09 34.81 22.21
CA GLY A 955 58.80 35.32 22.66
C GLY A 955 57.69 34.53 21.98
N ALA A 956 57.86 33.21 21.87
CA ALA A 956 56.73 32.33 21.64
C ALA A 956 55.81 32.47 22.86
N ALA A 957 54.63 33.04 22.65
CA ALA A 957 53.54 32.94 23.60
C ALA A 957 53.37 31.46 24.00
N GLN A 958 53.15 31.26 25.30
CA GLN A 958 53.10 29.99 26.01
C GLN A 958 52.23 28.92 25.32
N TYR A 959 52.82 28.15 24.42
CA TYR A 959 52.49 26.74 24.19
C TYR A 959 53.83 26.01 24.12
N GLY A 960 54.20 25.42 25.26
CA GLY A 960 55.54 24.90 25.51
C GLY A 960 56.01 23.92 24.45
N SER A 961 57.30 23.99 24.16
CA SER A 961 58.13 22.98 23.48
C SER A 961 58.27 21.66 24.29
N GLY A 962 57.31 21.37 25.18
CA GLY A 962 57.36 20.26 26.12
C GLY A 962 56.52 19.06 25.66
N ARG A 963 56.94 17.87 26.09
CA ARG A 963 56.19 16.61 26.07
C ARG A 963 54.76 16.86 26.58
N GLN A 964 53.74 16.43 25.83
CA GLN A 964 52.32 16.70 26.15
C GLN A 964 51.49 15.40 26.12
N ALA A 965 50.48 15.37 26.98
CA ALA A 965 49.42 14.36 27.00
C ALA A 965 48.28 14.80 26.09
N TRP A 966 47.65 13.85 25.42
CA TRP A 966 46.45 14.02 24.62
C TRP A 966 45.40 13.04 25.11
N THR A 967 44.23 13.56 25.45
CA THR A 967 43.08 12.79 25.92
C THR A 967 41.91 13.00 24.96
N PRO A 968 40.85 12.18 25.04
CA PRO A 968 39.65 12.40 24.23
C PRO A 968 39.08 13.81 24.43
N ALA A 969 39.17 14.37 25.64
CA ALA A 969 38.71 15.74 25.94
C ALA A 969 39.49 16.83 25.18
N ASP A 970 40.70 16.54 24.71
CA ASP A 970 41.52 17.46 23.92
C ASP A 970 41.18 17.42 22.42
N LEU A 971 40.27 16.53 21.99
CA LEU A 971 39.85 16.42 20.59
C LEU A 971 38.69 17.39 20.28
N PRO A 972 38.86 18.31 19.31
CA PRO A 972 37.76 19.17 18.85
C PRO A 972 36.59 18.32 18.33
N GLY A 973 35.40 18.50 18.89
CA GLY A 973 34.20 17.80 18.44
C GLY A 973 33.97 16.42 19.03
N LEU A 974 34.67 16.01 20.10
CA LEU A 974 34.40 14.75 20.81
C LEU A 974 32.91 14.55 21.17
N HIS A 975 32.20 15.65 21.46
CA HIS A 975 30.76 15.66 21.74
C HIS A 975 29.89 15.13 20.59
N HIS A 976 30.35 15.14 19.34
CA HIS A 976 29.62 14.55 18.20
C HIS A 976 29.70 13.02 18.16
N PHE A 977 30.61 12.40 18.94
CA PHE A 977 30.77 10.94 19.06
C PHE A 977 30.07 10.37 20.30
N LEU A 978 29.44 11.22 21.11
CA LEU A 978 28.84 10.86 22.39
C LEU A 978 27.38 11.36 22.43
N SER A 979 26.41 10.44 22.53
CA SER A 979 25.03 10.83 22.85
C SER A 979 24.86 10.92 24.36
N PRO A 980 24.18 11.95 24.90
CA PRO A 980 23.73 11.92 26.28
C PRO A 980 22.75 10.74 26.48
N ALA A 981 22.91 10.02 27.59
CA ALA A 981 22.08 8.86 27.91
C ALA A 981 20.59 9.25 28.07
N GLN A 982 19.68 8.48 27.46
CA GLN A 982 18.30 8.42 27.92
C GLN A 982 18.18 7.31 28.99
N ASP A 983 17.47 7.61 30.07
CA ASP A 983 17.00 6.64 31.07
C ASP A 983 18.07 5.77 31.77
N GLY A 984 18.97 6.40 32.53
CA GLY A 984 19.73 5.73 33.60
C GLY A 984 20.68 4.58 33.16
N GLN A 985 21.00 4.49 31.87
CA GLN A 985 21.99 3.56 31.30
C GLN A 985 23.33 4.29 31.04
N PRO A 986 24.48 3.57 30.99
CA PRO A 986 25.79 4.18 30.74
C PRO A 986 25.89 4.92 29.41
N TRP A 987 26.79 5.91 29.36
CA TRP A 987 27.30 6.51 28.13
C TRP A 987 27.69 5.43 27.14
N ARG A 988 27.02 5.43 25.99
CA ARG A 988 27.46 4.67 24.83
C ARG A 988 28.18 5.66 23.92
N PHE A 989 29.25 5.22 23.26
CA PHE A 989 29.60 5.82 21.97
C PHE A 989 28.30 5.94 21.18
N VAL A 990 28.10 7.01 20.42
CA VAL A 990 27.01 7.02 19.43
C VAL A 990 27.19 5.71 18.67
N SER A 991 26.33 4.75 19.01
CA SER A 991 26.06 3.62 18.16
C SER A 991 25.37 4.30 17.01
N ILE A 992 26.18 4.83 16.10
CA ILE A 992 25.92 4.58 14.71
C ILE A 992 25.58 3.11 14.72
N THR A 993 24.32 2.77 14.52
CA THR A 993 23.86 1.39 14.31
C THR A 993 24.88 0.57 13.49
N PRO A 994 25.69 1.17 12.56
CA PRO A 994 26.79 0.45 11.95
C PRO A 994 27.90 -0.10 12.85
N MET A 995 28.23 0.50 14.00
CA MET A 995 29.27 -0.02 14.90
C MET A 995 28.78 -1.14 15.83
N ALA A 996 27.49 -1.19 16.17
CA ALA A 996 26.93 -2.25 17.01
C ALA A 996 26.92 -3.63 16.31
N HIS A 997 26.91 -3.65 14.96
CA HIS A 997 26.82 -4.86 14.15
C HIS A 997 28.13 -5.33 13.51
N VAL A 998 29.23 -4.56 13.60
CA VAL A 998 30.56 -5.09 13.32
C VAL A 998 30.91 -6.07 14.45
N ARG A 999 30.58 -7.35 14.25
CA ARG A 999 30.80 -8.41 15.25
C ARG A 999 32.18 -8.29 15.88
N ALA A 1000 32.22 -8.18 17.21
CA ALA A 1000 33.42 -8.25 18.06
C ALA A 1000 34.27 -9.53 17.90
N ASN A 1001 33.91 -10.45 17.00
CA ASN A 1001 34.49 -11.78 16.87
C ASN A 1001 35.78 -11.87 16.03
N SER A 1002 36.31 -10.76 15.51
CA SER A 1002 37.60 -10.75 14.80
C SER A 1002 38.72 -10.02 15.55
N LEU A 1003 38.50 -9.60 16.79
CA LEU A 1003 39.39 -8.70 17.50
C LEU A 1003 40.08 -9.40 18.68
N VAL A 1004 41.41 -9.26 18.77
CA VAL A 1004 42.18 -9.64 19.96
C VAL A 1004 41.75 -8.70 21.10
N PRO A 1005 41.19 -9.20 22.21
CA PRO A 1005 40.76 -8.35 23.31
C PRO A 1005 41.98 -7.65 23.94
N LEU A 1006 41.87 -6.33 24.15
CA LEU A 1006 42.83 -5.59 24.99
C LEU A 1006 42.66 -6.06 26.45
N SER A 1007 43.35 -7.13 26.83
CA SER A 1007 43.33 -7.64 28.21
C SER A 1007 44.05 -6.67 29.15
N LEU A 1008 43.30 -5.71 29.72
CA LEU A 1008 43.81 -4.79 30.72
C LEU A 1008 43.76 -5.46 32.11
N PRO A 1009 44.91 -5.70 32.77
CA PRO A 1009 44.98 -6.49 34.01
C PRO A 1009 44.44 -5.78 35.26
N TRP A 1010 43.85 -4.58 35.13
CA TRP A 1010 43.37 -3.76 36.24
C TRP A 1010 42.02 -3.12 35.85
N ASN A 1011 40.87 -3.75 36.10
CA ASN A 1011 39.60 -3.17 35.67
C ASN A 1011 38.44 -3.22 36.70
N PRO A 1012 38.32 -2.21 37.58
CA PRO A 1012 37.09 -1.91 38.32
C PRO A 1012 36.20 -0.82 37.68
N TYR A 1013 36.58 -0.25 36.52
CA TYR A 1013 35.92 0.93 35.92
C TYR A 1013 35.23 0.61 34.57
N ARG A 1014 34.25 1.43 34.14
CA ARG A 1014 33.65 1.32 32.79
C ARG A 1014 34.52 2.03 31.76
N ARG A 1015 34.80 1.40 30.61
CA ARG A 1015 35.56 2.00 29.50
C ARG A 1015 34.71 3.00 28.72
N LEU A 1016 35.35 4.06 28.22
CA LEU A 1016 34.72 5.08 27.36
C LEU A 1016 34.23 4.50 26.02
N ALA A 1017 34.98 3.56 25.44
CA ALA A 1017 34.65 2.93 24.16
C ALA A 1017 35.04 1.44 24.15
N ASP A 1018 34.56 0.72 23.14
CA ASP A 1018 35.01 -0.64 22.83
C ASP A 1018 36.38 -0.63 22.13
N ASP A 1019 36.90 -1.81 21.75
CA ASP A 1019 38.24 -1.92 21.14
C ASP A 1019 38.34 -1.22 19.78
N ALA A 1020 37.24 -1.08 19.02
CA ALA A 1020 37.21 -0.37 17.75
C ALA A 1020 37.18 1.15 17.97
N GLY A 1021 36.36 1.62 18.90
CA GLY A 1021 36.30 3.02 19.31
C GLY A 1021 37.61 3.49 19.92
N ASP A 1022 38.31 2.67 20.71
CA ASP A 1022 39.63 3.01 21.24
C ASP A 1022 40.68 3.16 20.13
N ARG A 1023 40.69 2.29 19.12
CA ARG A 1023 41.61 2.44 17.97
C ARG A 1023 41.33 3.74 17.21
N LEU A 1024 40.06 4.08 17.01
CA LEU A 1024 39.66 5.34 16.37
C LEU A 1024 40.10 6.55 17.20
N LEU A 1025 39.90 6.52 18.52
CA LEU A 1025 40.34 7.57 19.43
C LEU A 1025 41.86 7.72 19.38
N VAL A 1026 42.61 6.62 19.46
CA VAL A 1026 44.08 6.63 19.41
C VAL A 1026 44.59 7.17 18.08
N ARG A 1027 44.05 6.69 16.96
CA ARG A 1027 44.35 7.20 15.62
C ARG A 1027 44.08 8.71 15.53
N THR A 1028 42.95 9.16 16.06
CA THR A 1028 42.55 10.57 16.04
C THR A 1028 43.49 11.41 16.89
N MET A 1029 43.82 10.96 18.10
CA MET A 1029 44.80 11.62 18.98
C MET A 1029 46.18 11.70 18.34
N ILE A 1030 46.66 10.63 17.70
CA ILE A 1030 47.98 10.61 17.03
C ILE A 1030 47.97 11.57 15.83
N THR A 1031 46.93 11.51 15.01
CA THR A 1031 46.81 12.38 13.85
C THR A 1031 46.70 13.85 14.28
N HIS A 1032 45.97 14.14 15.35
CA HIS A 1032 45.84 15.50 15.88
C HIS A 1032 47.14 15.99 16.53
N ALA A 1033 47.83 15.12 17.26
CA ALA A 1033 49.05 15.46 17.99
C ALA A 1033 50.28 15.62 17.10
N THR A 1034 50.36 14.84 16.01
CA THR A 1034 51.58 14.71 15.18
C THR A 1034 51.37 15.03 13.71
N GLY A 1035 50.13 15.08 13.23
CA GLY A 1035 49.81 15.13 11.81
C GLY A 1035 50.15 13.85 11.03
N MET A 1036 50.69 12.82 11.69
CA MET A 1036 51.06 11.53 11.08
C MET A 1036 49.98 10.49 11.33
N ARG A 1037 49.81 9.54 10.40
CA ARG A 1037 48.93 8.38 10.57
C ARG A 1037 49.55 7.37 11.53
N PHE A 1038 50.87 7.18 11.41
CA PHE A 1038 51.65 6.29 12.27
C PHE A 1038 52.83 7.00 12.89
N LEU A 1039 53.13 6.69 14.15
CA LEU A 1039 54.25 7.28 14.91
C LEU A 1039 55.62 6.75 14.47
N ALA A 1040 55.65 5.61 13.76
CA ALA A 1040 56.89 4.99 13.28
C ALA A 1040 56.69 4.39 11.87
N PRO A 1041 57.74 4.40 11.01
CA PRO A 1041 57.65 3.97 9.62
C PRO A 1041 57.52 2.45 9.41
N ASP A 1042 57.72 1.66 10.46
CA ASP A 1042 57.58 0.20 10.51
C ASP A 1042 56.18 -0.27 10.97
N ILE A 1043 55.27 0.67 11.25
CA ILE A 1043 53.89 0.38 11.64
C ILE A 1043 53.01 0.40 10.39
N ASP A 1044 52.33 -0.71 10.12
CA ASP A 1044 51.49 -0.88 8.92
C ASP A 1044 49.97 -0.93 9.25
N SER A 1045 49.57 -0.88 10.53
CA SER A 1045 48.15 -0.90 10.95
C SER A 1045 47.88 -0.16 12.26
N ASP A 1046 46.62 0.26 12.48
CA ASP A 1046 46.19 0.86 13.76
C ASP A 1046 46.35 -0.13 14.92
N ASP A 1047 46.20 -1.43 14.67
CA ASP A 1047 46.37 -2.49 15.67
C ASP A 1047 47.83 -2.61 16.11
N ASP A 1048 48.77 -2.57 15.16
CA ASP A 1048 50.21 -2.59 15.47
C ASP A 1048 50.61 -1.33 16.24
N GLN A 1049 50.03 -0.18 15.88
CA GLN A 1049 50.26 1.08 16.59
C GLN A 1049 49.80 1.01 18.04
N VAL A 1050 48.55 0.59 18.29
CA VAL A 1050 48.00 0.46 19.64
C VAL A 1050 48.80 -0.57 20.43
N ARG A 1051 49.12 -1.73 19.85
CA ARG A 1051 49.95 -2.76 20.49
C ARG A 1051 51.33 -2.23 20.89
N ARG A 1052 52.01 -1.50 20.00
CA ARG A 1052 53.31 -0.86 20.25
C ARG A 1052 53.21 0.13 21.41
N LEU A 1053 52.21 1.00 21.38
CA LEU A 1053 52.02 2.03 22.40
C LEU A 1053 51.68 1.46 23.78
N VAL A 1054 50.84 0.42 23.83
CA VAL A 1054 50.51 -0.30 25.08
C VAL A 1054 51.72 -1.09 25.60
N SER A 1055 52.54 -1.67 24.70
CA SER A 1055 53.78 -2.33 25.11
C SER A 1055 54.79 -1.34 25.67
N ASN A 1056 54.96 -0.17 25.02
CA ASN A 1056 55.82 0.89 25.54
C ASN A 1056 55.31 1.39 26.90
N ALA A 1057 53.99 1.49 27.07
CA ALA A 1057 53.36 1.89 28.32
C ALA A 1057 53.69 0.94 29.47
N ARG A 1058 53.77 -0.37 29.20
CA ARG A 1058 54.21 -1.37 30.18
C ARG A 1058 55.66 -1.14 30.61
N ASP A 1059 56.56 -0.91 29.66
CA ASP A 1059 57.98 -0.67 29.94
C ASP A 1059 58.16 0.62 30.76
N GLU A 1060 57.52 1.71 30.36
CA GLU A 1060 57.59 3.00 31.04
C GLU A 1060 56.90 2.95 32.42
N SER A 1061 55.83 2.17 32.57
CA SER A 1061 55.16 1.96 33.85
C SER A 1061 56.08 1.33 34.90
N GLN A 1062 56.86 0.32 34.52
CA GLN A 1062 57.84 -0.31 35.42
C GLN A 1062 58.99 0.64 35.78
N ARG A 1063 59.44 1.47 34.82
CA ARG A 1063 60.57 2.40 35.01
C ARG A 1063 60.19 3.62 35.85
N LEU A 1064 59.01 4.19 35.62
CA LEU A 1064 58.55 5.45 36.22
C LEU A 1064 57.58 5.25 37.39
N GLY A 1065 57.21 4.01 37.72
CA GLY A 1065 56.27 3.69 38.81
C GLY A 1065 54.87 4.25 38.55
N LEU A 1066 54.35 4.10 37.33
CA LEU A 1066 53.05 4.67 36.94
C LEU A 1066 51.89 3.93 37.62
N ALA A 1067 50.95 4.67 38.19
CA ALA A 1067 49.75 4.13 38.83
C ALA A 1067 48.63 3.90 37.79
N PRO A 1068 47.99 2.70 37.74
CA PRO A 1068 46.88 2.44 36.84
C PRO A 1068 45.73 3.43 37.03
N ALA A 1069 45.04 3.77 35.94
CA ALA A 1069 43.87 4.66 35.93
C ALA A 1069 44.12 6.12 36.38
N MET A 1070 45.36 6.52 36.72
CA MET A 1070 45.69 7.91 37.01
C MET A 1070 46.43 8.58 35.83
N PRO A 1071 46.21 9.89 35.59
CA PRO A 1071 47.01 10.65 34.63
C PRO A 1071 48.47 10.77 35.10
N LEU A 1072 49.41 10.86 34.14
CA LEU A 1072 50.83 11.03 34.46
C LEU A 1072 51.08 12.45 35.00
N SER A 1073 51.97 12.58 35.99
CA SER A 1073 52.43 13.88 36.49
C SER A 1073 53.31 14.60 35.46
N ALA A 1074 53.43 15.92 35.58
CA ALA A 1074 54.30 16.72 34.69
C ALA A 1074 55.76 16.21 34.66
N GLU A 1075 56.27 15.73 35.80
CA GLU A 1075 57.61 15.14 35.93
C GLU A 1075 57.73 13.78 35.23
N GLN A 1076 56.69 12.94 35.34
CA GLN A 1076 56.62 11.66 34.63
C GLN A 1076 56.54 11.88 33.11
N ILE A 1077 55.71 12.81 32.65
CA ILE A 1077 55.61 13.20 31.22
C ILE A 1077 56.97 13.70 30.72
N GLN A 1078 57.65 14.55 31.51
CA GLN A 1078 58.98 15.04 31.18
C GLN A 1078 60.06 13.96 31.20
N SER A 1079 59.82 12.79 31.79
CA SER A 1079 60.80 11.70 31.90
C SER A 1079 60.58 10.58 30.89
N LEU A 1080 59.47 10.58 30.13
CA LEU A 1080 59.16 9.55 29.13
C LEU A 1080 60.28 9.39 28.09
N GLU A 1081 60.68 8.16 27.79
CA GLU A 1081 61.66 7.86 26.73
C GLU A 1081 60.97 7.35 25.46
N LYS A 1082 59.84 6.65 25.62
CA LYS A 1082 58.99 6.12 24.53
C LYS A 1082 57.60 6.76 24.52
N ASP A 1083 56.97 6.83 23.36
CA ASP A 1083 55.55 7.19 23.22
C ASP A 1083 54.69 6.05 23.81
N ILE A 1084 53.67 6.40 24.59
CA ILE A 1084 52.83 5.43 25.29
C ILE A 1084 51.34 5.70 25.14
N LEU A 1085 50.54 4.64 25.22
CA LEU A 1085 49.10 4.72 25.43
C LEU A 1085 48.79 4.31 26.86
N TRP A 1086 48.27 5.23 27.66
CA TRP A 1086 47.97 5.02 29.07
C TRP A 1086 46.47 5.21 29.32
N TYR A 1087 45.84 4.26 30.01
CA TYR A 1087 44.43 4.38 30.36
C TYR A 1087 44.27 5.09 31.70
N GLN A 1088 43.49 6.18 31.71
CA GLN A 1088 43.26 7.03 32.88
C GLN A 1088 41.78 7.34 33.07
N THR A 1089 41.39 7.73 34.28
CA THR A 1089 40.02 8.20 34.58
C THR A 1089 39.75 9.54 33.90
N LEU A 1090 38.60 9.64 33.25
CA LEU A 1090 38.03 10.83 32.64
C LEU A 1090 36.65 11.09 33.26
N GLU A 1091 36.48 12.28 33.83
CA GLU A 1091 35.18 12.78 34.29
C GLU A 1091 34.43 13.39 33.11
N LEU A 1092 33.27 12.84 32.76
CA LEU A 1092 32.43 13.35 31.68
C LEU A 1092 30.97 13.35 32.14
N ASP A 1093 30.38 14.54 32.22
CA ASP A 1093 28.99 14.78 32.64
C ASP A 1093 28.58 14.06 33.96
N GLY A 1094 29.51 14.01 34.92
CA GLY A 1094 29.28 13.45 36.25
C GLY A 1094 29.53 11.95 36.41
N GLU A 1095 30.01 11.27 35.36
CA GLU A 1095 30.42 9.86 35.38
C GLU A 1095 31.95 9.73 35.24
N THR A 1096 32.55 8.81 36.01
CA THR A 1096 33.98 8.48 35.93
C THR A 1096 34.21 7.30 34.97
N LEU A 1097 34.82 7.55 33.81
CA LEU A 1097 35.08 6.54 32.78
C LEU A 1097 36.58 6.31 32.58
N LEU A 1098 36.97 5.09 32.18
CA LEU A 1098 38.34 4.79 31.78
C LEU A 1098 38.54 5.10 30.29
N ALA A 1099 39.45 6.02 29.97
CA ALA A 1099 39.69 6.49 28.61
C ALA A 1099 41.17 6.33 28.21
N PRO A 1100 41.46 6.05 26.92
CA PRO A 1100 42.83 6.03 26.41
C PRO A 1100 43.41 7.46 26.38
N ALA A 1101 44.62 7.64 26.88
CA ALA A 1101 45.39 8.88 26.78
C ALA A 1101 46.74 8.63 26.11
N LEU A 1102 47.03 9.42 25.07
CA LEU A 1102 48.27 9.35 24.30
C LEU A 1102 49.32 10.29 24.92
N TYR A 1103 50.50 9.75 25.19
CA TYR A 1103 51.63 10.54 25.68
C TYR A 1103 52.82 10.42 24.72
N LEU A 1104 53.31 11.55 24.24
CA LEU A 1104 54.41 11.61 23.28
C LEU A 1104 55.73 12.03 23.94
N ALA A 1105 56.78 11.22 23.79
CA ALA A 1105 58.11 11.44 24.34
C ALA A 1105 58.92 12.51 23.58
N LYS A 1106 58.57 12.80 22.32
CA LYS A 1106 59.10 13.92 21.51
C LYS A 1106 58.03 14.45 20.56
N ARG A 1107 58.00 15.77 20.34
CA ARG A 1107 57.06 16.41 19.40
C ARG A 1107 57.71 16.52 18.01
N PRO A 1108 57.13 15.94 16.95
CA PRO A 1108 57.53 16.30 15.60
C PRO A 1108 57.03 17.72 15.27
N GLY A 1109 57.92 18.59 14.82
CA GLY A 1109 57.58 19.94 14.36
C GLY A 1109 57.18 19.98 12.88
N GLY A 1110 56.10 20.72 12.59
CA GLY A 1110 55.66 21.19 11.27
C GLY A 1110 55.11 20.11 10.34
N VAL A 1111 53.93 20.35 9.74
CA VAL A 1111 53.28 19.46 8.78
C VAL A 1111 52.97 20.20 7.48
N ASN A 1112 53.07 19.55 6.30
CA ASN A 1112 52.20 19.68 5.10
C ASN A 1112 52.74 18.79 3.93
N LEU A 1113 52.14 17.61 3.70
CA LEU A 1113 52.52 16.48 2.80
C LEU A 1113 53.49 15.48 3.44
N LEU A 1114 52.96 14.33 3.85
CA LEU A 1114 53.70 13.29 4.58
C LEU A 1114 53.49 11.90 3.96
N ALA A 1115 54.57 11.18 3.71
CA ALA A 1115 54.52 9.76 3.35
C ALA A 1115 55.32 8.91 4.34
N GLY A 1116 54.76 7.81 4.82
CA GLY A 1116 55.48 6.93 5.76
C GLY A 1116 56.74 6.29 5.14
N LYS A 1117 56.69 5.92 3.86
CA LYS A 1117 57.83 5.34 3.12
C LYS A 1117 58.19 6.21 1.91
N THR A 1118 57.31 6.33 0.92
CA THR A 1118 57.67 6.93 -0.38
C THR A 1118 56.71 8.04 -0.82
N MET A 1119 57.24 9.16 -1.28
CA MET A 1119 56.48 10.25 -1.89
C MET A 1119 56.93 10.47 -3.34
N ASN A 1120 55.98 10.41 -4.28
CA ASN A 1120 56.21 10.64 -5.70
C ASN A 1120 55.34 11.80 -6.19
N LEU A 1121 55.98 12.88 -6.65
CA LEU A 1121 55.32 14.06 -7.20
C LEU A 1121 55.63 14.17 -8.70
N GLU A 1122 54.64 13.96 -9.57
CA GLU A 1122 54.75 14.14 -11.02
C GLU A 1122 53.81 15.24 -11.52
N LEU A 1123 54.30 16.49 -11.52
CA LEU A 1123 53.51 17.70 -11.78
C LEU A 1123 54.30 18.70 -12.62
N SER A 1124 53.66 19.38 -13.59
CA SER A 1124 54.35 20.40 -14.40
C SER A 1124 54.96 21.53 -13.56
N SER A 1125 54.28 21.97 -12.50
CA SER A 1125 54.74 23.04 -11.59
C SER A 1125 54.43 22.71 -10.14
N VAL A 1126 55.43 22.89 -9.27
CA VAL A 1126 55.34 22.64 -7.82
C VAL A 1126 55.86 23.87 -7.06
N GLN A 1127 55.02 24.46 -6.22
CA GLN A 1127 55.32 25.59 -5.36
C GLN A 1127 55.05 25.25 -3.90
N VAL A 1128 56.09 25.29 -3.07
CA VAL A 1128 56.02 25.01 -1.63
C VAL A 1128 56.46 26.26 -0.88
N SER A 1129 55.58 26.83 -0.07
CA SER A 1129 55.88 28.04 0.71
C SER A 1129 56.67 27.71 1.99
N PRO A 1130 57.29 28.71 2.66
CA PRO A 1130 58.09 28.49 3.89
C PRO A 1130 57.36 27.79 5.03
N SER A 1131 56.02 27.85 5.01
CA SER A 1131 55.14 27.26 6.01
C SER A 1131 54.78 25.80 5.73
N ALA A 1132 55.20 25.22 4.61
CA ALA A 1132 54.89 23.85 4.21
C ALA A 1132 56.13 22.93 4.27
N LYS A 1133 55.92 21.62 4.44
CA LYS A 1133 56.98 20.62 4.65
C LYS A 1133 56.73 19.34 3.88
N LEU A 1134 57.56 19.04 2.88
CA LEU A 1134 57.51 17.76 2.16
C LEU A 1134 58.35 16.69 2.88
N ALA A 1135 57.73 15.65 3.41
CA ALA A 1135 58.47 14.57 4.09
C ALA A 1135 58.09 13.17 3.61
N ALA A 1136 59.10 12.34 3.39
CA ALA A 1136 58.97 10.91 3.17
C ALA A 1136 59.95 10.15 4.07
N GLY A 1137 59.52 9.03 4.66
CA GLY A 1137 60.39 8.25 5.56
C GLY A 1137 61.56 7.55 4.87
N GLN A 1138 61.48 7.30 3.56
CA GLN A 1138 62.53 6.65 2.78
C GLN A 1138 62.88 7.43 1.50
N VAL A 1139 61.92 7.62 0.59
CA VAL A 1139 62.18 8.19 -0.74
C VAL A 1139 61.24 9.35 -1.02
N LEU A 1140 61.81 10.51 -1.36
CA LEU A 1140 61.10 11.65 -1.93
C LEU A 1140 61.57 11.85 -3.38
N SER A 1141 60.65 11.66 -4.34
CA SER A 1141 60.89 11.85 -5.77
C SER A 1141 60.00 12.98 -6.30
N VAL A 1142 60.62 13.96 -6.96
CA VAL A 1142 59.92 15.10 -7.57
C VAL A 1142 60.32 15.23 -9.03
N LYS A 1143 59.34 15.10 -9.93
CA LYS A 1143 59.48 15.28 -11.37
C LYS A 1143 58.62 16.46 -11.80
N SER A 1144 59.26 17.59 -12.14
CA SER A 1144 58.58 18.83 -12.50
C SER A 1144 59.36 19.66 -13.51
N GLU A 1145 58.65 20.41 -14.37
CA GLU A 1145 59.26 21.42 -15.25
C GLU A 1145 59.65 22.67 -14.44
N HIS A 1146 58.87 22.99 -13.40
CA HIS A 1146 59.06 24.17 -12.56
C HIS A 1146 58.90 23.82 -11.07
N PHE A 1147 60.02 23.61 -10.38
CA PHE A 1147 60.04 23.36 -8.93
C PHE A 1147 60.56 24.59 -8.16
N LYS A 1148 59.75 25.12 -7.24
CA LYS A 1148 60.14 26.19 -6.30
C LYS A 1148 59.74 25.79 -4.88
N SER A 1149 60.71 25.56 -4.01
CA SER A 1149 60.49 25.36 -2.57
C SER A 1149 61.20 26.43 -1.75
N GLU A 1150 60.45 27.07 -0.86
CA GLU A 1150 60.96 27.95 0.20
C GLU A 1150 60.71 27.33 1.60
N GLY A 1151 60.14 26.12 1.64
CA GLY A 1151 59.78 25.34 2.84
C GLY A 1151 60.76 24.23 3.20
N HIS A 1152 60.32 23.33 4.09
CA HIS A 1152 61.15 22.27 4.71
C HIS A 1152 61.08 20.91 4.04
#